data_AF-A0A2J8S3K1-F1
#
_entry.id   AF-A0A2J8S3K1-F1
#
_cell.length_a   1.000
_cell.length_b   1.000
_cell.length_c   1.000
_cell.angle_alpha   90.00
_cell.angle_beta   90.00
_cell.angle_gamma   90.00
#
_symmetry.space_group_name_H-M   'P 1'
#
loop_
_entity.id
_entity.type
_entity.pdbx_description
1 polymer ?
#
loop_
_entity_poly.entity_id
_entity_poly.type
_entity_poly.pdbx_seq_one_letter_code
_entity_poly.pdbx_strand_id
1 'polypeptide(L)'
;MVCGCSALLPLPNPRPTMPATPNFHANPSSTSRWIPRQPMPVAWTSVQKTSALLWLLLLGTSLSPTRGQAKIPLETVKLWADTFGGDLYNTVTKYSGSLLLQKKYKDVESSLKIEEVDGLELVRKFSEDMENMLRRKVEAVQNLVEAAEEADLNHEFNESLVFDYYNSVLINERDEKGNFVELGAEFLLESNAHFSNLPVNTSISSVQLPTNVYNKDPDILNGVYMSEALNAVFVENFQRDPTLTWQYFGSATGFFRIYPGIKWTPDENGVITFDCRNRGWYIQAATSPKDIVILVDVSGSMKGLRMTIAKHTITTILDTLGENDFVNIIAYNDYVHYIEPCFKGILVQADRDNREHFKLLVEELMVKGVGVVDQALREAFQILKQFQEAKQGSLCNQAIMLISDGAVEDYEPVFEKYNWPDCKVRVFTYLIGREVSFADRMKWIACNNKGYYTQISTLADTQENVMEYLHVLSRPMVINHDHDIIWTEAYMDSKLLSSQAQSVMLLTTVAMPVFSKKNETRSHGILLGVVGSDVALRELMKLAPRYKLGVHGYAFLNTNNGYILSHPDLRPLYREGKKLKPKPNYNSVDLSEVEWEDQAESLRTAMINRETGTLSMDVKVPMDKGKRVLFLTNDYFFTDISDTPFSLGVVLSRGHGEYILLGNTSVEEGLHDLLHPDLALASDWIYCITDIDPDHRKLSQLEAMIRFLTRKDPDLECDEELVREVLFDAVVTAPMEAYWTALALNISKESEQVVDMAFLGTRAGLLRSSLFVGSEKVSDRKFLTPEDEASVFTLDRFPLWYRQASEHPAGSFVFNLRWAEGPESAGEPMVVTASTAVAVTVDKKTAIAAAVGVQMKLEFLQRKFWAATRQCSTVDGPCTQSCEDSDLNCFVIDNNGFILISKRSQEMGRFLGEVDGAAMTQLLSMGVFSQVTMYDYQAMCKPSSHHHSAAQPLVSPISAFLTATRWLLQELVLFLLEWSVWGSWYDRGAEAKSVFHHSHKHKKQDQLQPCDTEYPVFVYQPAIQEANGIIECGPCQKVFVVQQIPNSNLLLLVTDPTCDCSIFPPVLQEATEVKYNASVKCDRMRSQKLRRRPDSCHAFHPEVRVEADRGWAGSSSPSPLCLGLCP
;
A
#
# COMPACT_ATOMS: atom_id res chain seq x y z
N MET A 1 -2.10 -31.29 55.94
CA MET A 1 -2.87 -31.91 57.03
C MET A 1 -4.30 -32.09 56.56
N VAL A 2 -4.77 -33.35 56.66
CA VAL A 2 -6.16 -33.86 56.59
C VAL A 2 -6.89 -33.88 55.23
N CYS A 3 -7.11 -35.13 54.81
CA CYS A 3 -7.90 -35.65 53.69
C CYS A 3 -9.40 -35.85 54.03
N GLY A 4 -10.19 -36.14 52.99
CA GLY A 4 -11.33 -37.09 53.02
C GLY A 4 -12.60 -36.54 52.34
N CYS A 5 -13.38 -37.28 51.55
CA CYS A 5 -13.35 -38.66 51.06
C CYS A 5 -14.42 -38.82 49.95
N SER A 6 -14.31 -39.91 49.20
CA SER A 6 -14.90 -40.17 47.88
C SER A 6 -16.27 -40.90 47.85
N ALA A 7 -16.97 -40.72 46.72
CA ALA A 7 -17.67 -41.72 45.87
C ALA A 7 -19.01 -42.38 46.29
N LEU A 8 -20.04 -42.33 45.41
CA LEU A 8 -20.51 -43.44 44.53
C LEU A 8 -21.87 -43.16 43.83
N LEU A 9 -21.90 -43.47 42.53
CA LEU A 9 -23.01 -43.58 41.54
C LEU A 9 -23.80 -44.92 41.73
N PRO A 10 -25.06 -45.13 41.24
CA PRO A 10 -25.36 -45.32 39.79
C PRO A 10 -26.77 -44.94 39.21
N LEU A 11 -26.76 -44.63 37.90
CA LEU A 11 -27.72 -44.66 36.75
C LEU A 11 -29.21 -45.11 36.91
N PRO A 12 -30.18 -44.74 36.01
CA PRO A 12 -30.02 -44.39 34.57
C PRO A 12 -30.86 -43.22 33.98
N ASN A 13 -30.48 -42.85 32.75
CA ASN A 13 -31.03 -41.86 31.79
C ASN A 13 -32.57 -41.74 31.69
N PRO A 14 -33.08 -40.53 31.38
CA PRO A 14 -33.27 -40.15 29.97
C PRO A 14 -32.74 -38.74 29.62
N ARG A 15 -32.32 -38.58 28.35
CA ARG A 15 -31.99 -37.31 27.69
C ARG A 15 -33.17 -36.31 27.77
N PRO A 16 -32.89 -35.00 27.83
CA PRO A 16 -33.62 -34.07 26.98
C PRO A 16 -32.69 -33.13 26.20
N THR A 17 -33.00 -33.01 24.93
CA THR A 17 -32.41 -32.15 23.90
C THR A 17 -32.59 -30.66 24.18
N MET A 18 -31.68 -29.87 23.59
CA MET A 18 -31.66 -28.41 23.47
C MET A 18 -33.05 -27.77 23.26
N PRO A 19 -33.35 -26.60 23.85
CA PRO A 19 -34.48 -25.78 23.44
C PRO A 19 -34.06 -24.84 22.30
N ALA A 20 -34.79 -24.97 21.19
CA ALA A 20 -34.79 -24.05 20.07
C ALA A 20 -35.29 -22.65 20.48
N THR A 21 -34.87 -21.68 19.67
CA THR A 21 -35.24 -20.27 19.65
C THR A 21 -36.75 -20.01 19.71
N PRO A 22 -37.19 -18.90 20.33
CA PRO A 22 -38.61 -18.57 20.42
C PRO A 22 -39.15 -18.00 19.10
N ASN A 23 -40.13 -18.71 18.54
CA ASN A 23 -41.07 -18.20 17.55
C ASN A 23 -41.98 -17.12 18.16
N PHE A 24 -41.93 -15.90 17.62
CA PHE A 24 -43.03 -14.95 17.77
C PHE A 24 -44.03 -15.17 16.62
N HIS A 25 -45.19 -15.71 16.97
CA HIS A 25 -46.39 -15.68 16.14
C HIS A 25 -46.98 -14.27 16.12
N ALA A 26 -47.20 -13.72 14.92
CA ALA A 26 -48.27 -12.77 14.67
C ALA A 26 -49.16 -13.34 13.56
N ASN A 27 -50.43 -13.56 13.90
CA ASN A 27 -51.47 -14.01 12.98
C ASN A 27 -51.77 -12.97 11.89
N PRO A 28 -52.20 -13.38 10.69
CA PRO A 28 -52.74 -12.51 9.67
C PRO A 28 -54.27 -12.40 9.81
N SER A 29 -54.77 -11.19 10.09
CA SER A 29 -56.15 -10.78 9.85
C SER A 29 -56.10 -9.31 9.41
N SER A 30 -56.16 -9.00 8.11
CA SER A 30 -57.36 -8.95 7.25
C SER A 30 -58.23 -7.71 7.47
N THR A 31 -58.54 -7.08 6.34
CA THR A 31 -59.67 -6.18 6.03
C THR A 31 -59.48 -4.69 6.38
N SER A 32 -59.07 -3.87 5.41
CA SER A 32 -59.81 -3.35 4.25
C SER A 32 -60.63 -2.10 4.56
N ARG A 33 -60.38 -1.05 3.80
CA ARG A 33 -61.31 0.01 3.40
C ARG A 33 -60.54 0.93 2.45
N TRP A 34 -60.89 1.16 1.19
CA TRP A 34 -62.13 1.00 0.42
C TRP A 34 -61.72 0.68 -1.03
N ILE A 35 -62.26 -0.34 -1.68
CA ILE A 35 -63.58 -0.39 -2.37
C ILE A 35 -63.60 0.46 -3.66
N PRO A 36 -64.20 -0.08 -4.72
CA PRO A 36 -63.64 -0.21 -6.05
C PRO A 36 -64.07 0.94 -6.95
N ARG A 37 -63.39 1.08 -8.09
CA ARG A 37 -64.04 1.65 -9.26
C ARG A 37 -64.23 0.57 -10.30
N GLN A 38 -65.50 0.20 -10.40
CA GLN A 38 -66.10 -0.50 -11.53
C GLN A 38 -65.74 0.17 -12.86
N PRO A 39 -65.76 -0.61 -13.94
CA PRO A 39 -65.67 -0.12 -15.31
C PRO A 39 -67.02 0.44 -15.74
N MET A 40 -67.05 1.52 -16.52
CA MET A 40 -68.18 1.89 -17.37
C MET A 40 -67.73 2.98 -18.35
N PRO A 41 -68.44 3.20 -19.46
CA PRO A 41 -69.01 2.22 -20.38
C PRO A 41 -68.58 2.56 -21.82
N VAL A 42 -68.73 1.65 -22.78
CA VAL A 42 -68.95 2.09 -24.17
C VAL A 42 -70.17 1.38 -24.73
N ALA A 43 -71.22 2.17 -24.95
CA ALA A 43 -72.43 1.90 -25.72
C ALA A 43 -72.87 3.29 -26.20
N TRP A 44 -73.11 3.62 -27.47
CA TRP A 44 -73.38 2.94 -28.74
C TRP A 44 -72.73 3.81 -29.86
N THR A 45 -72.45 3.34 -31.09
CA THR A 45 -73.45 3.09 -32.14
C THR A 45 -72.84 2.41 -33.37
N SER A 46 -73.60 1.47 -33.96
CA SER A 46 -73.97 1.40 -35.39
C SER A 46 -72.84 1.40 -36.46
N VAL A 47 -72.69 0.49 -37.42
CA VAL A 47 -73.57 -0.45 -38.12
C VAL A 47 -72.70 -1.13 -39.20
N GLN A 48 -73.15 -2.26 -39.76
CA GLN A 48 -72.62 -2.93 -40.96
C GLN A 48 -71.31 -3.73 -40.75
N LYS A 49 -71.17 -4.99 -41.15
CA LYS A 49 -71.90 -5.80 -42.13
C LYS A 49 -71.71 -7.28 -41.77
N THR A 50 -72.83 -7.97 -41.67
CA THR A 50 -72.93 -9.38 -42.07
C THR A 50 -72.43 -9.52 -43.51
N SER A 51 -71.23 -10.09 -43.71
CA SER A 51 -70.85 -10.81 -44.94
C SER A 51 -69.37 -11.20 -44.89
N ALA A 52 -69.01 -12.17 -44.04
CA ALA A 52 -67.71 -12.86 -44.19
C ALA A 52 -67.64 -14.27 -43.57
N LEU A 53 -68.77 -14.85 -43.15
CA LEU A 53 -68.85 -16.21 -42.62
C LEU A 53 -68.77 -17.31 -43.70
N LEU A 54 -68.48 -16.95 -44.95
CA LEU A 54 -68.20 -17.89 -46.03
C LEU A 54 -66.72 -17.95 -46.46
N TRP A 55 -65.83 -17.19 -45.78
CA TRP A 55 -64.38 -17.19 -46.02
C TRP A 55 -63.56 -17.86 -44.89
N LEU A 56 -64.23 -18.54 -43.96
CA LEU A 56 -63.59 -19.24 -42.82
C LEU A 56 -63.55 -20.78 -42.98
N LEU A 57 -64.01 -21.31 -44.12
CA LEU A 57 -64.02 -22.75 -44.38
C LEU A 57 -63.11 -23.20 -45.55
N LEU A 58 -62.29 -22.30 -46.11
CA LEU A 58 -61.38 -22.63 -47.23
C LEU A 58 -59.91 -22.23 -47.03
N LEU A 59 -59.48 -21.84 -45.83
CA LEU A 59 -58.07 -21.71 -45.48
C LEU A 59 -57.71 -22.68 -44.35
N GLY A 60 -57.87 -23.96 -44.65
CA GLY A 60 -56.95 -24.95 -44.13
C GLY A 60 -55.54 -24.67 -44.68
N THR A 61 -54.53 -24.95 -43.87
CA THR A 61 -53.08 -24.82 -44.11
C THR A 61 -52.44 -23.47 -43.79
N SER A 62 -52.21 -23.23 -42.50
CA SER A 62 -50.86 -22.88 -42.00
C SER A 62 -50.83 -23.06 -40.48
N LEU A 63 -50.67 -24.32 -40.07
CA LEU A 63 -50.03 -24.59 -38.78
C LEU A 63 -48.61 -24.02 -38.89
N SER A 64 -48.35 -22.90 -38.22
CA SER A 64 -46.98 -22.60 -37.83
C SER A 64 -46.49 -23.79 -37.00
N PRO A 65 -45.34 -24.39 -37.31
CA PRO A 65 -44.86 -25.51 -36.52
C PRO A 65 -44.61 -24.98 -35.11
N THR A 66 -45.21 -25.62 -34.11
CA THR A 66 -44.61 -25.69 -32.77
C THR A 66 -43.23 -26.33 -32.98
N ARG A 67 -42.20 -25.51 -33.20
CA ARG A 67 -40.82 -25.97 -33.29
C ARG A 67 -40.52 -26.59 -31.93
N GLY A 68 -40.37 -27.91 -31.90
CA GLY A 68 -40.09 -28.66 -30.68
C GLY A 68 -38.89 -28.03 -29.95
N GLN A 69 -38.98 -27.96 -28.62
CA GLN A 69 -37.87 -27.57 -27.76
C GLN A 69 -36.63 -28.36 -28.19
N ALA A 70 -35.60 -27.66 -28.66
CA ALA A 70 -34.30 -28.27 -28.93
C ALA A 70 -33.72 -28.70 -27.58
N LYS A 71 -33.87 -29.98 -27.24
CA LYS A 71 -33.15 -30.56 -26.09
C LYS A 71 -31.69 -30.68 -26.49
N ILE A 72 -30.83 -29.90 -25.84
CA ILE A 72 -29.37 -30.10 -25.91
C ILE A 72 -29.08 -31.48 -25.30
N PRO A 73 -28.54 -32.46 -26.06
CA PRO A 73 -28.30 -33.80 -25.54
C PRO A 73 -27.10 -33.78 -24.58
N LEU A 74 -27.33 -34.10 -23.30
CA LEU A 74 -26.29 -34.09 -22.27
C LEU A 74 -25.13 -35.05 -22.60
N GLU A 75 -25.45 -36.25 -23.10
CA GLU A 75 -24.44 -37.26 -23.46
C GLU A 75 -23.51 -36.77 -24.58
N THR A 76 -24.04 -36.00 -25.53
CA THR A 76 -23.24 -35.43 -26.63
C THR A 76 -22.30 -34.34 -26.11
N VAL A 77 -22.76 -33.46 -25.21
CA VAL A 77 -21.91 -32.42 -24.60
C VAL A 77 -20.81 -33.05 -23.74
N LYS A 78 -21.13 -34.14 -23.02
CA LYS A 78 -20.15 -34.92 -22.26
C LYS A 78 -19.09 -35.55 -23.14
N LEU A 79 -19.49 -36.17 -24.25
CA LEU A 79 -18.56 -36.71 -25.24
C LEU A 79 -17.64 -35.62 -25.81
N TRP A 80 -18.18 -34.43 -26.12
CA TRP A 80 -17.37 -33.30 -26.59
C TRP A 80 -16.33 -32.85 -25.56
N ALA A 81 -16.72 -32.73 -24.29
CA ALA A 81 -15.82 -32.35 -23.21
C ALA A 81 -14.72 -33.41 -22.99
N ASP A 82 -15.07 -34.69 -23.01
CA ASP A 82 -14.13 -35.80 -22.81
C ASP A 82 -13.14 -35.93 -23.98
N THR A 83 -13.62 -35.85 -25.23
CA THR A 83 -12.76 -35.88 -26.41
C THR A 83 -11.81 -34.67 -26.41
N PHE A 84 -12.35 -33.46 -26.21
CA PHE A 84 -11.53 -32.25 -26.20
C PHE A 84 -10.51 -32.27 -25.07
N GLY A 85 -10.91 -32.65 -23.86
CA GLY A 85 -10.03 -32.77 -22.69
C GLY A 85 -8.93 -33.81 -22.88
N GLY A 86 -9.25 -34.98 -23.46
CA GLY A 86 -8.28 -36.02 -23.78
C GLY A 86 -7.25 -35.59 -24.81
N ASP A 87 -7.68 -34.99 -25.92
CA ASP A 87 -6.79 -34.46 -26.96
C ASP A 87 -5.90 -33.34 -26.42
N LEU A 88 -6.48 -32.44 -25.62
CA LEU A 88 -5.78 -31.34 -24.99
C LEU A 88 -4.71 -31.86 -24.03
N TYR A 89 -5.07 -32.76 -23.12
CA TYR A 89 -4.18 -33.39 -22.15
C TYR A 89 -3.00 -34.10 -22.83
N ASN A 90 -3.26 -34.90 -23.88
CA ASN A 90 -2.22 -35.58 -24.64
C ASN A 90 -1.27 -34.60 -25.34
N THR A 91 -1.79 -33.48 -25.84
CA THR A 91 -0.98 -32.44 -26.49
C THR A 91 -0.08 -31.75 -25.46
N VAL A 92 -0.64 -31.24 -24.36
CA VAL A 92 0.14 -30.49 -23.36
C VAL A 92 1.14 -31.37 -22.63
N THR A 93 0.80 -32.62 -22.28
CA THR A 93 1.76 -33.55 -21.64
C THR A 93 2.92 -33.91 -22.57
N LYS A 94 2.66 -34.11 -23.86
CA LYS A 94 3.69 -34.42 -24.86
C LYS A 94 4.68 -33.27 -25.01
N TYR A 95 4.20 -32.04 -25.21
CA TYR A 95 5.07 -30.89 -25.46
C TYR A 95 5.72 -30.34 -24.17
N SER A 96 5.03 -30.37 -23.03
CA SER A 96 5.62 -29.97 -21.74
C SER A 96 6.69 -30.94 -21.28
N GLY A 97 6.50 -32.25 -21.52
CA GLY A 97 7.36 -33.30 -20.97
C GLY A 97 7.17 -33.52 -19.46
N SER A 98 6.02 -33.12 -18.90
CA SER A 98 5.74 -33.25 -17.45
C SER A 98 5.89 -34.69 -16.94
N LEU A 99 5.41 -35.68 -17.69
CA LEU A 99 5.55 -37.10 -17.33
C LEU A 99 7.00 -37.59 -17.39
N LEU A 100 7.81 -37.05 -18.30
CA LEU A 100 9.24 -37.36 -18.38
C LEU A 100 9.96 -36.82 -17.15
N LEU A 101 9.70 -35.56 -16.78
CA LEU A 101 10.29 -34.94 -15.61
C LEU A 101 9.88 -35.67 -14.32
N GLN A 102 8.60 -36.03 -14.18
CA GLN A 102 8.13 -36.82 -13.05
C GLN A 102 8.85 -38.17 -12.95
N LYS A 103 9.09 -38.83 -14.09
CA LYS A 103 9.89 -40.06 -14.12
C LYS A 103 11.34 -39.81 -13.70
N LYS A 104 11.95 -38.70 -14.12
CA LYS A 104 13.32 -38.36 -13.75
C LYS A 104 13.51 -38.12 -12.26
N TYR A 105 12.59 -37.41 -11.62
CA TYR A 105 12.60 -37.27 -10.16
C TYR A 105 12.47 -38.62 -9.44
N LYS A 106 11.68 -39.56 -9.99
CA LYS A 106 11.59 -40.92 -9.46
C LYS A 106 12.87 -41.73 -9.68
N ASP A 107 13.54 -41.57 -10.83
CA ASP A 107 14.80 -42.26 -11.11
C ASP A 107 15.92 -41.84 -10.11
N VAL A 108 15.89 -40.60 -9.61
CA VAL A 108 16.84 -40.06 -8.63
C VAL A 108 16.33 -40.11 -7.18
N GLU A 109 15.27 -40.88 -6.89
CA GLU A 109 14.66 -40.95 -5.55
C GLU A 109 15.67 -41.28 -4.44
N SER A 110 16.70 -42.08 -4.75
CA SER A 110 17.75 -42.44 -3.78
C SER A 110 18.65 -41.28 -3.31
N SER A 111 18.75 -40.19 -4.07
CA SER A 111 19.52 -38.99 -3.71
C SER A 111 18.64 -37.86 -3.18
N LEU A 112 17.31 -38.07 -3.13
CA LEU A 112 16.34 -37.12 -2.63
C LEU A 112 16.06 -37.33 -1.15
N LYS A 113 15.88 -36.23 -0.43
CA LYS A 113 15.36 -36.20 0.94
C LYS A 113 14.22 -35.22 1.02
N ILE A 114 13.14 -35.60 1.70
CA ILE A 114 12.04 -34.69 2.01
C ILE A 114 12.09 -34.36 3.49
N GLU A 115 12.42 -33.11 3.80
CA GLU A 115 12.48 -32.59 5.17
C GLU A 115 11.21 -31.79 5.47
N GLU A 116 10.79 -31.82 6.74
CA GLU A 116 9.64 -31.09 7.23
C GLU A 116 10.12 -29.79 7.88
N VAL A 117 9.50 -28.67 7.53
CA VAL A 117 9.92 -27.35 8.01
C VAL A 117 9.28 -27.08 9.35
N ASP A 118 10.10 -26.96 10.39
CA ASP A 118 9.63 -26.38 11.66
C ASP A 118 9.58 -24.85 11.52
N GLY A 119 8.37 -24.32 11.32
CA GLY A 119 8.15 -22.89 11.20
C GLY A 119 8.57 -22.08 12.43
N LEU A 120 8.53 -22.66 13.64
CA LEU A 120 8.87 -21.95 14.87
C LEU A 120 10.39 -21.85 15.07
N GLU A 121 11.13 -22.89 14.70
CA GLU A 121 12.59 -22.84 14.63
C GLU A 121 13.04 -21.84 13.56
N LEU A 122 12.39 -21.85 12.40
CA LEU A 122 12.72 -20.96 11.28
C LEU A 122 12.51 -19.48 11.64
N VAL A 123 11.38 -19.14 12.28
CA VAL A 123 11.10 -17.78 12.75
C VAL A 123 12.11 -17.30 13.76
N ARG A 124 12.52 -18.15 14.71
CA ARG A 124 13.54 -17.79 15.70
C ARG A 124 14.87 -17.50 15.04
N LYS A 125 15.31 -18.36 14.12
CA LYS A 125 16.55 -18.15 13.37
C LYS A 125 16.53 -16.83 12.58
N PHE A 126 15.45 -16.58 11.83
CA PHE A 126 15.30 -15.32 11.10
C PHE A 126 15.26 -14.10 12.02
N SER A 127 14.62 -14.22 13.18
CA SER A 127 14.59 -13.16 14.18
C SER A 127 15.99 -12.86 14.73
N GLU A 128 16.78 -13.88 15.05
CA GLU A 128 18.17 -13.74 15.52
C GLU A 128 19.07 -13.09 14.44
N ASP A 129 18.93 -13.50 13.19
CA ASP A 129 19.68 -12.92 12.06
C ASP A 129 19.32 -11.44 11.84
N MET A 130 18.03 -11.10 11.91
CA MET A 130 17.54 -9.71 11.82
C MET A 130 17.98 -8.88 13.02
N GLU A 131 17.93 -9.42 14.23
CA GLU A 131 18.42 -8.77 15.46
C GLU A 131 19.89 -8.40 15.33
N ASN A 132 20.73 -9.34 14.87
CA ASN A 132 22.16 -9.10 14.66
C ASN A 132 22.46 -8.05 13.59
N MET A 133 21.63 -7.99 12.53
CA MET A 133 21.74 -6.92 11.53
C MET A 133 21.36 -5.56 12.14
N LEU A 134 20.20 -5.46 12.81
CA LEU A 134 19.69 -4.22 13.37
C LEU A 134 20.56 -3.70 14.52
N ARG A 135 21.13 -4.58 15.35
CA ARG A 135 22.08 -4.23 16.41
C ARG A 135 23.31 -3.52 15.85
N ARG A 136 23.89 -4.01 14.74
CA ARG A 136 25.02 -3.35 14.07
C ARG A 136 24.66 -1.94 13.57
N LYS A 137 23.41 -1.73 13.14
CA LYS A 137 22.91 -0.39 12.74
C LYS A 137 22.79 0.54 13.93
N VAL A 138 22.29 0.05 15.06
CA VAL A 138 22.21 0.80 16.32
C VAL A 138 23.62 1.21 16.78
N GLU A 139 24.58 0.29 16.78
CA GLU A 139 25.97 0.56 17.16
C GLU A 139 26.60 1.64 16.25
N ALA A 140 26.32 1.63 14.95
CA ALA A 140 26.79 2.65 14.02
C ALA A 140 26.25 4.06 14.38
N VAL A 141 24.97 4.15 14.75
CA VAL A 141 24.35 5.42 15.21
C VAL A 141 24.90 5.85 16.56
N GLN A 142 25.11 4.93 17.50
CA GLN A 142 25.72 5.23 18.81
C GLN A 142 27.10 5.86 18.64
N ASN A 143 27.96 5.28 17.79
CA ASN A 143 29.29 5.83 17.51
C ASN A 143 29.21 7.26 16.94
N LEU A 144 28.22 7.54 16.10
CA LEU A 144 28.01 8.87 15.53
C LEU A 144 27.51 9.88 16.56
N VAL A 145 26.62 9.47 17.48
CA VAL A 145 26.17 10.33 18.59
C VAL A 145 27.35 10.70 19.46
N GLU A 146 28.15 9.72 19.90
CA GLU A 146 29.33 9.97 20.73
C GLU A 146 30.32 10.94 20.06
N ALA A 147 30.59 10.74 18.77
CA ALA A 147 31.46 11.62 17.99
C ALA A 147 30.89 13.04 17.83
N ALA A 148 29.57 13.19 17.66
CA ALA A 148 28.93 14.49 17.55
C ALA A 148 28.99 15.27 18.88
N GLU A 149 28.75 14.60 20.00
CA GLU A 149 28.80 15.21 21.33
C GLU A 149 30.24 15.59 21.73
N GLU A 150 31.23 14.77 21.37
CA GLU A 150 32.65 15.10 21.55
C GLU A 150 33.08 16.27 20.66
N ALA A 151 32.61 16.32 19.41
CA ALA A 151 32.88 17.42 18.50
C ALA A 151 32.30 18.75 19.02
N ASP A 152 31.08 18.76 19.57
CA ASP A 152 30.52 19.97 20.21
C ASP A 152 31.32 20.37 21.44
N LEU A 153 31.67 19.41 22.31
CA LEU A 153 32.42 19.69 23.53
C LEU A 153 33.75 20.40 23.26
N ASN A 154 34.42 20.03 22.17
CA ASN A 154 35.70 20.59 21.76
C ASN A 154 35.57 21.89 20.92
N HIS A 155 34.37 22.24 20.45
CA HIS A 155 34.13 23.39 19.58
C HIS A 155 33.73 24.65 20.37
N GLU A 156 34.41 25.76 20.10
CA GLU A 156 34.06 27.10 20.61
C GLU A 156 33.38 27.94 19.53
N PHE A 157 32.30 28.62 19.89
CA PHE A 157 31.51 29.42 18.96
C PHE A 157 32.28 30.65 18.45
N ASN A 158 32.30 30.85 17.14
CA ASN A 158 32.95 32.00 16.50
C ASN A 158 32.04 32.67 15.46
N GLU A 159 31.60 33.91 15.76
CA GLU A 159 30.72 34.69 14.89
C GLU A 159 31.35 35.09 13.54
N SER A 160 32.69 35.16 13.49
CA SER A 160 33.44 35.61 12.29
C SER A 160 34.02 34.45 11.47
N LEU A 161 33.55 33.22 11.72
CA LEU A 161 34.02 32.03 11.01
C LEU A 161 33.61 32.09 9.52
N VAL A 162 34.58 31.91 8.64
CA VAL A 162 34.34 31.70 7.20
C VAL A 162 34.79 30.28 6.87
N PHE A 163 33.84 29.43 6.50
CA PHE A 163 34.08 28.03 6.22
C PHE A 163 33.36 27.60 4.95
N ASP A 164 34.11 27.02 4.02
CA ASP A 164 33.58 26.49 2.76
C ASP A 164 33.23 25.01 2.94
N TYR A 165 32.01 24.63 2.57
CA TYR A 165 31.51 23.26 2.64
C TYR A 165 30.81 22.85 1.35
N TYR A 166 30.66 21.53 1.15
CA TYR A 166 29.98 20.98 -0.02
C TYR A 166 28.45 21.08 0.12
N ASN A 167 27.86 22.08 -0.54
CA ASN A 167 26.41 22.23 -0.59
C ASN A 167 25.80 21.26 -1.62
N SER A 168 24.94 20.34 -1.17
CA SER A 168 24.35 19.27 -2.00
C SER A 168 23.65 19.79 -3.27
N VAL A 169 23.16 21.02 -3.29
CA VAL A 169 22.43 21.61 -4.43
C VAL A 169 23.40 22.18 -5.47
N LEU A 170 24.42 22.92 -4.99
CA LEU A 170 25.35 23.69 -5.83
C LEU A 170 26.52 22.85 -6.35
N ILE A 171 26.67 21.61 -5.89
CA ILE A 171 27.71 20.68 -6.35
C ILE A 171 27.74 20.59 -7.88
N ASN A 172 28.94 20.73 -8.45
CA ASN A 172 29.22 20.64 -9.88
C ASN A 172 28.48 21.69 -10.75
N GLU A 173 27.90 22.73 -10.17
CA GLU A 173 27.34 23.85 -10.93
C GLU A 173 28.44 24.81 -11.38
N ARG A 174 28.32 25.29 -12.62
CA ARG A 174 29.29 26.20 -13.24
C ARG A 174 28.59 27.48 -13.67
N ASP A 175 29.25 28.60 -13.42
CA ASP A 175 28.84 29.91 -13.89
C ASP A 175 28.96 30.03 -15.42
N GLU A 176 28.36 31.08 -15.99
CA GLU A 176 28.48 31.45 -17.42
C GLU A 176 29.94 31.58 -17.90
N LYS A 177 30.89 31.77 -16.98
CA LYS A 177 32.33 31.88 -17.23
C LYS A 177 33.09 30.55 -17.13
N GLY A 178 32.40 29.44 -16.84
CA GLY A 178 32.96 28.10 -16.71
C GLY A 178 33.63 27.78 -15.36
N ASN A 179 33.67 28.74 -14.44
CA ASN A 179 34.13 28.57 -13.06
C ASN A 179 33.04 27.89 -12.21
N PHE A 180 33.45 27.19 -11.17
CA PHE A 180 32.55 26.64 -10.17
C PHE A 180 31.90 27.75 -9.35
N VAL A 181 30.60 27.59 -9.06
CA VAL A 181 29.83 28.51 -8.21
C VAL A 181 30.40 28.49 -6.78
N GLU A 182 30.26 29.58 -6.00
CA GLU A 182 30.62 29.60 -4.58
C GLU A 182 29.92 28.46 -3.82
N LEU A 183 30.66 27.64 -3.04
CA LEU A 183 30.24 26.36 -2.43
C LEU A 183 29.96 25.19 -3.41
N GLY A 184 30.05 25.42 -4.71
CA GLY A 184 29.87 24.44 -5.78
C GLY A 184 31.19 23.83 -6.26
N ALA A 185 32.00 23.28 -5.36
CA ALA A 185 33.28 22.67 -5.72
C ALA A 185 33.13 21.39 -6.57
N GLU A 186 34.24 20.93 -7.18
CA GLU A 186 34.28 19.66 -7.89
C GLU A 186 34.01 18.50 -6.92
N PHE A 187 33.01 17.68 -7.24
CA PHE A 187 32.60 16.54 -6.44
C PHE A 187 32.41 15.33 -7.36
N LEU A 188 33.28 14.33 -7.19
CA LEU A 188 33.23 13.09 -7.98
C LEU A 188 32.02 12.27 -7.53
N LEU A 189 31.11 12.01 -8.47
CA LEU A 189 29.92 11.21 -8.23
C LEU A 189 29.99 9.95 -9.10
N GLU A 190 29.90 8.79 -8.46
CA GLU A 190 29.89 7.48 -9.12
C GLU A 190 28.54 6.80 -8.91
N SER A 191 28.03 6.16 -9.97
CA SER A 191 26.76 5.42 -9.87
C SER A 191 26.98 4.15 -9.05
N ASN A 192 26.17 3.96 -7.99
CA ASN A 192 26.30 2.82 -7.09
C ASN A 192 25.01 2.01 -6.99
N ALA A 193 25.07 0.70 -7.31
CA ALA A 193 23.94 -0.23 -7.28
C ALA A 193 23.28 -0.37 -5.91
N HIS A 194 24.06 -0.31 -4.82
CA HIS A 194 23.55 -0.34 -3.44
C HIS A 194 22.61 0.84 -3.14
N PHE A 195 22.91 2.00 -3.74
CA PHE A 195 22.10 3.20 -3.65
C PHE A 195 21.22 3.36 -4.90
N SER A 196 20.69 2.26 -5.44
CA SER A 196 19.76 2.28 -6.58
C SER A 196 20.32 2.92 -7.86
N ASN A 197 21.62 2.74 -8.12
CA ASN A 197 22.36 3.38 -9.22
C ASN A 197 22.40 4.91 -9.14
N LEU A 198 22.15 5.49 -7.97
CA LEU A 198 22.32 6.92 -7.76
C LEU A 198 23.80 7.32 -7.84
N PRO A 199 24.08 8.52 -8.41
CA PRO A 199 25.41 9.10 -8.40
C PRO A 199 25.75 9.58 -6.98
N VAL A 200 26.65 8.88 -6.30
CA VAL A 200 27.05 9.15 -4.90
C VAL A 200 28.57 9.26 -4.77
N ASN A 201 29.04 9.90 -3.69
CA ASN A 201 30.44 9.95 -3.31
C ASN A 201 30.65 9.25 -1.97
N THR A 202 31.37 8.13 -1.99
CA THR A 202 31.65 7.31 -0.80
C THR A 202 32.79 7.85 0.07
N SER A 203 33.48 8.91 -0.33
CA SER A 203 34.62 9.46 0.42
C SER A 203 34.23 10.57 1.40
N ILE A 204 33.24 11.40 1.06
CA ILE A 204 32.90 12.63 1.81
C ILE A 204 31.37 12.82 1.85
N SER A 205 30.85 13.41 2.93
CA SER A 205 29.44 13.79 3.07
C SER A 205 29.09 15.11 2.38
N SER A 206 27.81 15.33 2.05
CA SER A 206 27.31 16.63 1.57
C SER A 206 26.30 17.26 2.54
N VAL A 207 26.15 18.58 2.51
CA VAL A 207 25.26 19.34 3.39
C VAL A 207 24.13 19.97 2.58
N GLN A 208 22.89 19.69 2.98
CA GLN A 208 21.68 20.28 2.44
C GLN A 208 21.11 21.33 3.41
N LEU A 209 20.67 22.44 2.84
CA LEU A 209 19.97 23.50 3.57
C LEU A 209 18.57 23.69 2.97
N PRO A 210 17.54 23.87 3.82
CA PRO A 210 16.21 24.31 3.38
C PRO A 210 16.25 25.69 2.72
N THR A 211 15.30 25.99 1.84
CA THR A 211 15.27 27.28 1.11
C THR A 211 15.07 28.50 2.02
N ASN A 212 14.46 28.32 3.20
CA ASN A 212 14.24 29.38 4.19
C ASN A 212 15.46 29.68 5.08
N VAL A 213 16.51 28.85 5.04
CA VAL A 213 17.69 29.00 5.91
C VAL A 213 18.83 29.66 5.15
N TYR A 214 19.46 30.67 5.75
CA TYR A 214 20.58 31.38 5.14
C TYR A 214 21.90 30.65 5.35
N ASN A 215 22.63 30.40 4.26
CA ASN A 215 23.84 29.56 4.27
C ASN A 215 25.07 30.20 4.93
N LYS A 216 25.11 31.52 5.11
CA LYS A 216 26.21 32.25 5.80
C LYS A 216 25.83 32.70 7.21
N ASP A 217 24.73 32.17 7.76
CA ASP A 217 24.39 32.40 9.16
C ASP A 217 25.51 31.84 10.06
N PRO A 218 26.05 32.62 11.02
CA PRO A 218 27.08 32.15 11.93
C PRO A 218 26.72 30.86 12.67
N ASP A 219 25.45 30.67 13.05
CA ASP A 219 25.00 29.48 13.78
C ASP A 219 25.08 28.22 12.90
N ILE A 220 24.76 28.36 11.62
CA ILE A 220 24.87 27.30 10.63
C ILE A 220 26.33 26.98 10.33
N LEU A 221 27.17 28.00 10.10
CA LEU A 221 28.58 27.80 9.77
C LEU A 221 29.33 27.09 10.90
N ASN A 222 29.09 27.48 12.16
CA ASN A 222 29.67 26.82 13.32
C ASN A 222 29.21 25.36 13.43
N GLY A 223 27.92 25.07 13.23
CA GLY A 223 27.41 23.70 13.26
C GLY A 223 27.94 22.82 12.12
N VAL A 224 28.08 23.37 10.91
CA VAL A 224 28.63 22.66 9.74
C VAL A 224 30.12 22.37 9.93
N TYR A 225 30.87 23.32 10.51
CA TYR A 225 32.27 23.12 10.86
C TYR A 225 32.45 22.03 11.93
N MET A 226 31.70 22.11 13.03
CA MET A 226 31.73 21.10 14.11
C MET A 226 31.41 19.69 13.58
N SER A 227 30.40 19.57 12.73
CA SER A 227 29.98 18.27 12.18
C SER A 227 30.96 17.68 11.16
N GLU A 228 32.04 18.38 10.79
CA GLU A 228 33.05 17.85 9.85
C GLU A 228 33.77 16.62 10.42
N ALA A 229 33.92 16.56 11.74
CA ALA A 229 34.48 15.42 12.46
C ALA A 229 33.74 14.11 12.18
N LEU A 230 32.44 14.18 11.83
CA LEU A 230 31.62 13.00 11.55
C LEU A 230 32.01 12.28 10.26
N ASN A 231 32.71 12.94 9.33
CA ASN A 231 33.13 12.33 8.06
C ASN A 231 33.96 11.06 8.26
N ALA A 232 34.88 11.06 9.23
CA ALA A 232 35.73 9.90 9.51
C ALA A 232 34.91 8.72 10.01
N VAL A 233 33.96 8.99 10.92
CA VAL A 233 33.09 7.97 11.51
C VAL A 233 32.10 7.42 10.49
N PHE A 234 31.56 8.26 9.61
CA PHE A 234 30.68 7.80 8.52
C PHE A 234 31.37 6.76 7.62
N VAL A 235 32.61 7.03 7.22
CA VAL A 235 33.41 6.14 6.37
C VAL A 235 33.77 4.86 7.13
N GLU A 236 34.19 4.97 8.40
CA GLU A 236 34.51 3.81 9.23
C GLU A 236 33.30 2.89 9.43
N ASN A 237 32.13 3.46 9.72
CA ASN A 237 30.89 2.71 9.85
C ASN A 237 30.56 1.95 8.56
N PHE A 238 30.68 2.60 7.41
CA PHE A 238 30.41 1.97 6.10
C PHE A 238 31.42 0.87 5.76
N GLN A 239 32.69 1.01 6.17
CA GLN A 239 33.69 -0.05 6.01
C GLN A 239 33.43 -1.25 6.94
N ARG A 240 32.93 -1.00 8.15
CA ARG A 240 32.56 -2.06 9.11
C ARG A 240 31.29 -2.80 8.68
N ASP A 241 30.30 -2.07 8.18
CA ASP A 241 29.04 -2.63 7.71
C ASP A 241 28.62 -2.04 6.35
N PRO A 242 29.01 -2.71 5.25
CA PRO A 242 28.67 -2.28 3.89
C PRO A 242 27.18 -2.32 3.55
N THR A 243 26.34 -2.96 4.37
CA THR A 243 24.88 -2.98 4.18
C THR A 243 24.21 -1.68 4.64
N LEU A 244 24.95 -0.77 5.28
CA LEU A 244 24.46 0.57 5.64
C LEU A 244 24.05 1.36 4.39
N THR A 245 22.88 1.99 4.42
CA THR A 245 22.43 2.89 3.35
C THR A 245 22.82 4.33 3.68
N TRP A 246 21.88 5.17 4.08
CA TRP A 246 22.11 6.57 4.40
C TRP A 246 22.44 6.73 5.87
N GLN A 247 23.51 7.45 6.15
CA GLN A 247 23.85 7.94 7.49
C GLN A 247 23.75 9.47 7.47
N TYR A 248 23.15 10.06 8.50
CA TYR A 248 22.96 11.51 8.52
C TYR A 248 22.87 12.12 9.91
N PHE A 249 23.17 13.41 9.95
CA PHE A 249 22.98 14.29 11.10
C PHE A 249 22.06 15.44 10.71
N GLY A 250 20.88 15.51 11.35
CA GLY A 250 19.96 16.65 11.25
C GLY A 250 20.19 17.60 12.40
N SER A 251 20.57 18.84 12.12
CA SER A 251 20.80 19.87 13.14
C SER A 251 19.49 20.49 13.63
N ALA A 252 19.45 20.92 14.89
CA ALA A 252 18.41 21.80 15.42
C ALA A 252 18.31 23.13 14.67
N THR A 253 19.42 23.62 14.12
CA THR A 253 19.47 24.84 13.30
C THR A 253 18.96 24.65 11.86
N GLY A 254 18.63 23.41 11.46
CA GLY A 254 17.94 23.11 10.20
C GLY A 254 18.83 22.66 9.04
N PHE A 255 20.17 22.71 9.15
CA PHE A 255 21.04 22.08 8.14
C PHE A 255 21.06 20.55 8.31
N PHE A 256 21.22 19.84 7.19
CA PHE A 256 21.18 18.38 7.13
C PHE A 256 22.46 17.85 6.46
N ARG A 257 23.24 17.04 7.17
CA ARG A 257 24.47 16.42 6.65
C ARG A 257 24.22 14.96 6.34
N ILE A 258 24.49 14.53 5.11
CA ILE A 258 24.22 13.17 4.62
C ILE A 258 25.46 12.50 4.02
N TYR A 259 25.65 11.23 4.34
CA TYR A 259 26.68 10.36 3.81
C TYR A 259 26.05 9.06 3.24
N PRO A 260 26.52 8.56 2.07
CA PRO A 260 27.50 9.17 1.16
C PRO A 260 27.00 10.49 0.55
N GLY A 261 27.93 11.35 0.14
CA GLY A 261 27.58 12.67 -0.39
C GLY A 261 26.88 12.56 -1.74
N ILE A 262 25.81 13.34 -1.92
CA ILE A 262 24.98 13.32 -3.12
C ILE A 262 24.62 14.72 -3.60
N LYS A 263 24.27 14.81 -4.89
CA LYS A 263 23.71 16.02 -5.50
C LYS A 263 22.18 16.02 -5.39
N TRP A 264 21.63 17.11 -4.88
CA TRP A 264 20.20 17.35 -4.77
C TRP A 264 19.70 18.17 -5.95
N THR A 265 18.55 17.79 -6.49
CA THR A 265 17.87 18.55 -7.55
C THR A 265 16.63 19.23 -6.98
N PRO A 266 16.49 20.56 -7.12
CA PRO A 266 15.30 21.26 -6.68
C PRO A 266 14.10 20.93 -7.57
N ASP A 267 12.89 21.20 -7.07
CA ASP A 267 11.64 21.01 -7.83
C ASP A 267 11.59 21.89 -9.10
N GLU A 268 10.60 21.70 -9.98
CA GLU A 268 10.41 22.48 -11.22
C GLU A 268 10.41 24.01 -11.00
N ASN A 269 10.09 24.45 -9.77
CA ASN A 269 10.07 25.86 -9.35
C ASN A 269 11.37 26.35 -8.68
N GLY A 270 12.41 25.51 -8.60
CA GLY A 270 13.67 25.82 -7.92
C GLY A 270 13.60 25.81 -6.38
N VAL A 271 12.53 25.27 -5.79
CA VAL A 271 12.32 25.24 -4.34
C VAL A 271 12.69 23.87 -3.77
N ILE A 272 13.34 23.86 -2.61
CA ILE A 272 13.64 22.64 -1.85
C ILE A 272 12.67 22.54 -0.70
N THR A 273 11.76 21.57 -0.79
CA THR A 273 10.70 21.38 0.20
C THR A 273 11.11 20.42 1.33
N PHE A 274 12.40 20.07 1.44
CA PHE A 274 12.92 19.19 2.48
C PHE A 274 13.49 20.02 3.64
N ASP A 275 12.95 19.78 4.83
CA ASP A 275 13.49 20.19 6.12
C ASP A 275 13.63 18.91 6.97
N CYS A 276 14.78 18.73 7.63
CA CYS A 276 15.04 17.57 8.46
C CYS A 276 14.22 17.59 9.75
N ARG A 277 13.89 18.78 10.28
CA ARG A 277 13.19 18.95 11.57
C ARG A 277 11.73 18.52 11.52
N ASN A 278 11.13 18.57 10.33
CA ASN A 278 9.74 18.15 10.11
C ASN A 278 9.61 16.63 9.88
N ARG A 279 10.71 15.87 9.92
CA ARG A 279 10.69 14.44 9.60
C ARG A 279 10.29 13.63 10.81
N GLY A 280 9.58 12.52 10.56
CA GLY A 280 9.12 11.61 11.60
C GLY A 280 10.27 11.10 12.48
N TRP A 281 11.40 10.70 11.87
CA TRP A 281 12.59 10.26 12.61
C TRP A 281 13.15 11.35 13.53
N TYR A 282 13.17 12.61 13.09
CA TYR A 282 13.68 13.72 13.88
C TYR A 282 12.75 14.00 15.07
N ILE A 283 11.45 14.13 14.80
CA ILE A 283 10.46 14.50 15.83
C ILE A 283 10.33 13.40 16.89
N GLN A 284 10.29 12.14 16.48
CA GLN A 284 10.15 11.00 17.40
C GLN A 284 11.41 10.80 18.26
N ALA A 285 12.60 11.08 17.74
CA ALA A 285 13.84 11.03 18.51
C ALA A 285 14.04 12.26 19.41
N ALA A 286 13.58 13.44 18.97
CA ALA A 286 13.72 14.68 19.74
C ALA A 286 12.71 14.80 20.89
N THR A 287 11.54 14.16 20.81
CA THR A 287 10.46 14.34 21.79
C THR A 287 9.77 13.04 22.17
N SER A 288 9.37 12.91 23.45
CA SER A 288 8.53 11.82 23.91
C SER A 288 7.05 12.00 23.49
N PRO A 289 6.25 10.91 23.43
CA PRO A 289 4.84 10.95 23.05
C PRO A 289 4.02 12.00 23.83
N LYS A 290 3.00 12.56 23.17
CA LYS A 290 2.26 13.71 23.71
C LYS A 290 0.74 13.63 23.49
N ASP A 291 0.00 14.07 24.51
CA ASP A 291 -1.44 14.29 24.53
C ASP A 291 -1.71 15.80 24.41
N ILE A 292 -2.21 16.25 23.26
CA ILE A 292 -2.39 17.67 22.92
C ILE A 292 -3.86 18.04 22.77
N VAL A 293 -4.27 19.15 23.38
CA VAL A 293 -5.53 19.83 23.06
C VAL A 293 -5.23 21.17 22.39
N ILE A 294 -5.69 21.32 21.14
CA ILE A 294 -5.54 22.57 20.38
C ILE A 294 -6.80 23.42 20.58
N LEU A 295 -6.63 24.61 21.15
CA LEU A 295 -7.68 25.61 21.35
C LEU A 295 -7.56 26.69 20.28
N VAL A 296 -8.63 26.88 19.51
CA VAL A 296 -8.65 27.81 18.36
C VAL A 296 -9.71 28.87 18.55
N ASP A 297 -9.29 30.12 18.51
CA ASP A 297 -10.19 31.27 18.52
C ASP A 297 -10.94 31.40 17.19
N VAL A 298 -12.27 31.31 17.22
CA VAL A 298 -13.14 31.56 16.04
C VAL A 298 -14.00 32.80 16.22
N SER A 299 -13.61 33.72 17.11
CA SER A 299 -14.30 34.98 17.35
C SER A 299 -14.13 35.99 16.21
N GLY A 300 -15.01 37.00 16.18
CA GLY A 300 -15.09 38.02 15.13
C GLY A 300 -13.78 38.72 14.79
N SER A 301 -12.85 38.85 15.74
CA SER A 301 -11.54 39.50 15.57
C SER A 301 -10.60 38.71 14.64
N MET A 302 -10.77 37.39 14.57
CA MET A 302 -9.97 36.50 13.73
C MET A 302 -10.32 36.58 12.24
N LYS A 303 -11.31 37.38 11.84
CA LYS A 303 -11.77 37.45 10.44
C LYS A 303 -10.67 37.92 9.48
N GLY A 304 -10.56 37.24 8.34
CA GLY A 304 -9.61 37.60 7.27
C GLY A 304 -8.28 36.87 7.41
N LEU A 305 -7.16 37.60 7.32
CA LEU A 305 -5.81 37.02 7.31
C LEU A 305 -5.48 36.24 8.59
N ARG A 306 -5.97 36.68 9.75
CA ARG A 306 -5.72 36.02 11.05
C ARG A 306 -6.23 34.58 11.06
N MET A 307 -7.47 34.35 10.63
CA MET A 307 -8.02 32.99 10.50
C MET A 307 -7.25 32.15 9.48
N THR A 308 -6.81 32.73 8.35
CA THR A 308 -5.97 32.01 7.39
C THR A 308 -4.63 31.57 7.99
N ILE A 309 -3.98 32.45 8.77
CA ILE A 309 -2.76 32.11 9.50
C ILE A 309 -3.05 31.04 10.54
N ALA A 310 -4.10 31.20 11.37
CA ALA A 310 -4.48 30.22 12.39
C ALA A 310 -4.75 28.83 11.79
N LYS A 311 -5.50 28.75 10.67
CA LYS A 311 -5.71 27.50 9.93
C LYS A 311 -4.39 26.87 9.49
N HIS A 312 -3.49 27.67 8.94
CA HIS A 312 -2.17 27.18 8.54
C HIS A 312 -1.33 26.71 9.74
N THR A 313 -1.35 27.44 10.86
CA THR A 313 -0.67 27.05 12.10
C THR A 313 -1.19 25.71 12.63
N ILE A 314 -2.50 25.48 12.62
CA ILE A 314 -3.08 24.19 13.03
C ILE A 314 -2.61 23.06 12.11
N THR A 315 -2.64 23.27 10.79
CA THR A 315 -2.14 22.28 9.83
C THR A 315 -0.67 21.95 10.08
N THR A 316 0.18 22.96 10.29
CA THR A 316 1.60 22.78 10.60
C THR A 316 1.80 22.03 11.93
N ILE A 317 1.01 22.32 12.96
CA ILE A 317 1.05 21.57 14.23
C ILE A 317 0.67 20.10 13.99
N LEU A 318 -0.41 19.83 13.24
CA LEU A 318 -0.84 18.46 12.93
C LEU A 318 0.25 17.68 12.17
N ASP A 319 1.00 18.33 11.30
CA ASP A 319 2.12 17.71 10.57
C ASP A 319 3.27 17.30 11.49
N THR A 320 3.41 17.92 12.67
CA THR A 320 4.41 17.54 13.70
C THR A 320 3.99 16.40 14.63
N LEU A 321 2.75 15.93 14.53
CA LEU A 321 2.26 14.84 15.38
C LEU A 321 2.61 13.49 14.78
N GLY A 322 3.15 12.60 15.61
CA GLY A 322 3.40 11.20 15.28
C GLY A 322 2.23 10.31 15.66
N GLU A 323 2.33 9.04 15.33
CA GLU A 323 1.25 8.05 15.52
C GLU A 323 1.10 7.63 17.00
N ASN A 324 2.15 7.86 17.81
CA ASN A 324 2.08 7.67 19.26
C ASN A 324 1.40 8.83 20.01
N ASP A 325 1.06 9.92 19.31
CA ASP A 325 0.50 11.14 19.89
C ASP A 325 -1.04 11.14 19.83
N PHE A 326 -1.66 11.86 20.75
CA PHE A 326 -3.11 12.02 20.83
C PHE A 326 -3.49 13.49 20.70
N VAL A 327 -4.53 13.77 19.92
CA VAL A 327 -4.96 15.14 19.65
C VAL A 327 -6.47 15.28 19.67
N ASN A 328 -6.94 16.44 20.10
CA ASN A 328 -8.28 16.93 19.81
C ASN A 328 -8.24 18.45 19.58
N ILE A 329 -9.14 18.95 18.74
CA ILE A 329 -9.20 20.36 18.37
C ILE A 329 -10.55 20.94 18.78
N ILE A 330 -10.49 22.01 19.55
CA ILE A 330 -11.63 22.71 20.11
C ILE A 330 -11.63 24.15 19.58
N ALA A 331 -12.67 24.50 18.84
CA ALA A 331 -12.93 25.87 18.42
C ALA A 331 -13.81 26.56 19.47
N TYR A 332 -13.46 27.79 19.85
CA TYR A 332 -14.24 28.53 20.83
C TYR A 332 -14.63 29.93 20.35
N ASN A 333 -15.84 30.34 20.75
CA ASN A 333 -16.37 31.69 20.67
C ASN A 333 -17.20 31.96 21.95
N ASP A 334 -18.48 32.29 21.81
CA ASP A 334 -19.42 32.42 22.92
C ASP A 334 -19.69 31.04 23.57
N TYR A 335 -19.43 29.96 22.82
CA TYR A 335 -19.54 28.56 23.26
C TYR A 335 -18.32 27.75 22.82
N VAL A 336 -18.14 26.60 23.45
CA VAL A 336 -17.12 25.62 23.08
C VAL A 336 -17.67 24.65 22.04
N HIS A 337 -17.00 24.55 20.90
CA HIS A 337 -17.37 23.68 19.79
C HIS A 337 -16.23 22.70 19.46
N TYR A 338 -16.54 21.41 19.50
CA TYR A 338 -15.63 20.38 18.98
C TYR A 338 -15.68 20.41 17.46
N ILE A 339 -14.51 20.44 16.81
CA ILE A 339 -14.43 20.46 15.33
C ILE A 339 -15.11 19.21 14.76
N GLU A 340 -14.83 18.06 15.35
CA GLU A 340 -15.50 16.80 15.05
C GLU A 340 -16.41 16.42 16.24
N PRO A 341 -17.75 16.50 16.09
CA PRO A 341 -18.69 16.12 17.14
C PRO A 341 -18.50 14.68 17.65
N CYS A 342 -18.02 13.79 16.80
CA CYS A 342 -17.69 12.42 17.20
C CYS A 342 -16.54 12.34 18.22
N PHE A 343 -15.69 13.35 18.37
CA PHE A 343 -14.59 13.33 19.35
C PHE A 343 -14.89 14.16 20.60
N LYS A 344 -16.17 14.37 20.90
CA LYS A 344 -16.58 15.09 22.11
C LYS A 344 -16.07 14.40 23.38
N GLY A 345 -15.24 15.11 24.14
CA GLY A 345 -14.70 14.65 25.42
C GLY A 345 -13.61 13.58 25.33
N ILE A 346 -13.12 13.25 24.12
CA ILE A 346 -12.08 12.23 23.92
C ILE A 346 -10.90 12.77 23.10
N LEU A 347 -9.69 12.29 23.37
CA LEU A 347 -8.55 12.45 22.48
C LEU A 347 -8.48 11.27 21.52
N VAL A 348 -8.14 11.54 20.26
CA VAL A 348 -7.94 10.52 19.24
C VAL A 348 -6.48 10.42 18.88
N GLN A 349 -6.06 9.23 18.45
CA GLN A 349 -4.70 9.02 17.97
C GLN A 349 -4.47 9.88 16.71
N ALA A 350 -3.30 10.51 16.63
CA ALA A 350 -2.91 11.37 15.53
C ALA A 350 -2.45 10.57 14.29
N ASP A 351 -3.22 9.55 13.93
CA ASP A 351 -3.01 8.77 12.71
C ASP A 351 -3.17 9.65 11.48
N ARG A 352 -2.59 9.20 10.36
CA ARG A 352 -2.64 9.98 9.11
C ARG A 352 -4.07 10.27 8.68
N ASP A 353 -4.97 9.31 8.77
CA ASP A 353 -6.37 9.47 8.40
C ASP A 353 -7.10 10.48 9.29
N ASN A 354 -6.88 10.42 10.61
CA ASN A 354 -7.44 11.37 11.56
C ASN A 354 -6.89 12.79 11.34
N ARG A 355 -5.58 12.93 11.08
CA ARG A 355 -4.94 14.22 10.79
C ARG A 355 -5.48 14.85 9.51
N GLU A 356 -5.58 14.09 8.42
CA GLU A 356 -6.14 14.59 7.15
C GLU A 356 -7.62 14.95 7.30
N HIS A 357 -8.40 14.16 8.06
CA HIS A 357 -9.78 14.50 8.39
C HIS A 357 -9.89 15.82 9.18
N PHE A 358 -9.03 16.02 10.18
CA PHE A 358 -8.97 17.30 10.90
C PHE A 358 -8.59 18.46 9.99
N LYS A 359 -7.63 18.30 9.07
CA LYS A 359 -7.24 19.36 8.12
C LYS A 359 -8.42 19.79 7.25
N LEU A 360 -9.23 18.86 6.74
CA LEU A 360 -10.43 19.16 5.97
C LEU A 360 -11.44 19.98 6.79
N LEU A 361 -11.68 19.60 8.05
CA LEU A 361 -12.61 20.33 8.93
C LEU A 361 -12.07 21.71 9.34
N VAL A 362 -10.75 21.84 9.51
CA VAL A 362 -10.09 23.13 9.81
C VAL A 362 -10.25 24.11 8.64
N GLU A 363 -10.21 23.64 7.39
CA GLU A 363 -10.47 24.48 6.21
C GLU A 363 -11.90 25.05 6.22
N GLU A 364 -12.89 24.32 6.75
CA GLU A 364 -14.29 24.72 6.82
C GLU A 364 -14.62 25.69 7.97
N LEU A 365 -13.70 25.94 8.91
CA LEU A 365 -13.94 26.82 10.06
C LEU A 365 -14.37 28.23 9.63
N MET A 366 -15.44 28.72 10.28
CA MET A 366 -16.01 30.05 10.06
C MET A 366 -16.00 30.86 11.35
N VAL A 367 -15.70 32.15 11.21
CA VAL A 367 -15.61 33.11 12.32
C VAL A 367 -17.00 33.62 12.72
N LYS A 368 -17.36 33.53 14.01
CA LYS A 368 -18.61 34.03 14.61
C LYS A 368 -18.44 34.29 16.12
N GLY A 369 -19.15 35.29 16.66
CA GLY A 369 -19.27 35.51 18.11
C GLY A 369 -18.08 36.24 18.75
N VAL A 370 -18.03 36.25 20.09
CA VAL A 370 -16.96 36.81 20.92
C VAL A 370 -16.13 35.67 21.51
N GLY A 371 -14.80 35.80 21.64
CA GLY A 371 -13.94 34.73 22.14
C GLY A 371 -13.89 34.66 23.66
N VAL A 372 -14.45 33.60 24.27
CA VAL A 372 -14.37 33.35 25.72
C VAL A 372 -13.39 32.19 26.00
N VAL A 373 -12.17 32.52 26.42
CA VAL A 373 -11.07 31.54 26.60
C VAL A 373 -11.26 30.68 27.86
N ASP A 374 -11.85 31.22 28.95
CA ASP A 374 -12.02 30.51 30.23
C ASP A 374 -12.79 29.18 30.07
N GLN A 375 -13.88 29.18 29.31
CA GLN A 375 -14.68 27.96 29.09
C GLN A 375 -13.89 26.90 28.33
N ALA A 376 -13.14 27.31 27.29
CA ALA A 376 -12.33 26.42 26.48
C ALA A 376 -11.18 25.80 27.28
N LEU A 377 -10.50 26.59 28.13
CA LEU A 377 -9.44 26.08 29.01
C LEU A 377 -9.98 25.05 30.01
N ARG A 378 -11.15 25.29 30.61
CA ARG A 378 -11.78 24.34 31.55
C ARG A 378 -12.10 23.00 30.88
N GLU A 379 -12.64 23.03 29.68
CA GLU A 379 -12.92 21.82 28.91
C GLU A 379 -11.63 21.08 28.56
N ALA A 380 -10.58 21.77 28.12
CA ALA A 380 -9.27 21.16 27.82
C ALA A 380 -8.66 20.45 29.03
N PHE A 381 -8.65 21.09 30.20
CA PHE A 381 -8.14 20.46 31.44
C PHE A 381 -8.98 19.27 31.88
N GLN A 382 -10.30 19.30 31.68
CA GLN A 382 -11.17 18.18 32.00
C GLN A 382 -10.88 16.95 31.12
N ILE A 383 -10.68 17.15 29.81
CA ILE A 383 -10.34 16.06 28.88
C ILE A 383 -9.00 15.42 29.27
N LEU A 384 -7.96 16.23 29.47
CA LEU A 384 -6.63 15.74 29.84
C LEU A 384 -6.63 14.97 31.16
N LYS A 385 -7.40 15.45 32.15
CA LYS A 385 -7.55 14.78 33.43
C LYS A 385 -8.29 13.44 33.31
N GLN A 386 -9.39 13.40 32.56
CA GLN A 386 -10.14 12.16 32.33
C GLN A 386 -9.28 11.09 31.65
N PHE A 387 -8.47 11.47 30.67
CA PHE A 387 -7.55 10.55 29.99
C PHE A 387 -6.48 10.00 30.94
N GLN A 388 -5.90 10.87 31.77
CA GLN A 388 -4.94 10.47 32.78
C GLN A 388 -5.54 9.48 33.80
N GLU A 389 -6.74 9.73 34.29
CA GLU A 389 -7.45 8.86 35.24
C GLU A 389 -7.86 7.52 34.62
N ALA A 390 -8.32 7.54 33.38
CA ALA A 390 -8.69 6.33 32.63
C ALA A 390 -7.47 5.52 32.17
N LYS A 391 -6.24 6.02 32.38
CA LYS A 391 -4.99 5.48 31.81
C LYS A 391 -5.08 5.31 30.29
N GLN A 392 -5.83 6.17 29.61
CA GLN A 392 -5.99 6.22 28.16
C GLN A 392 -5.08 7.32 27.57
N GLY A 393 -4.70 7.21 26.29
CA GLY A 393 -3.76 8.15 25.63
C GLY A 393 -2.29 7.71 25.70
N SER A 394 -1.36 8.67 25.61
CA SER A 394 0.08 8.44 25.70
C SER A 394 0.60 8.33 27.14
N LEU A 395 -0.08 8.95 28.12
CA LEU A 395 0.32 9.04 29.54
C LEU A 395 1.71 9.66 29.76
N CYS A 396 2.18 10.46 28.81
CA CYS A 396 3.48 11.07 28.86
C CYS A 396 3.37 12.60 28.94
N ASN A 397 3.69 13.32 27.87
CA ASN A 397 3.58 14.77 27.84
C ASN A 397 2.11 15.20 27.70
N GLN A 398 1.66 16.16 28.51
CA GLN A 398 0.34 16.79 28.35
C GLN A 398 0.53 18.26 28.01
N ALA A 399 -0.11 18.70 26.92
CA ALA A 399 0.02 20.08 26.47
C ALA A 399 -1.31 20.68 25.96
N ILE A 400 -1.47 21.98 26.18
CA ILE A 400 -2.54 22.79 25.62
C ILE A 400 -1.91 23.82 24.70
N MET A 401 -2.37 23.89 23.45
CA MET A 401 -1.91 24.88 22.46
C MET A 401 -3.02 25.90 22.22
N LEU A 402 -2.83 27.13 22.68
CA LEU A 402 -3.80 28.22 22.54
C LEU A 402 -3.45 29.12 21.35
N ILE A 403 -4.31 29.16 20.34
CA ILE A 403 -4.15 29.96 19.12
C ILE A 403 -5.21 31.07 19.12
N SER A 404 -4.79 32.32 19.32
CA SER A 404 -5.69 33.48 19.41
C SER A 404 -4.97 34.77 19.01
N ASP A 405 -5.71 35.82 18.68
CA ASP A 405 -5.18 37.17 18.48
C ASP A 405 -5.13 38.01 19.77
N GLY A 406 -5.62 37.48 20.90
CA GLY A 406 -5.46 38.09 22.21
C GLY A 406 -6.33 37.49 23.30
N ALA A 407 -5.92 37.68 24.55
CA ALA A 407 -6.63 37.18 25.72
C ALA A 407 -6.91 38.33 26.70
N VAL A 408 -8.19 38.67 26.91
CA VAL A 408 -8.61 39.91 27.61
C VAL A 408 -9.02 39.67 29.08
N GLU A 409 -9.24 38.42 29.50
CA GLU A 409 -9.68 38.05 30.85
C GLU A 409 -8.52 37.67 31.79
N ASP A 410 -8.82 37.49 33.08
CA ASP A 410 -7.89 36.99 34.10
C ASP A 410 -8.03 35.47 34.24
N TYR A 411 -6.97 34.72 33.92
CA TYR A 411 -6.99 33.26 33.87
C TYR A 411 -6.35 32.56 35.07
N GLU A 412 -5.78 33.33 36.00
CA GLU A 412 -5.16 32.83 37.23
C GLU A 412 -6.06 31.83 38.01
N PRO A 413 -7.37 32.10 38.22
CA PRO A 413 -8.23 31.16 38.96
C PRO A 413 -8.39 29.80 38.28
N VAL A 414 -8.23 29.72 36.95
CA VAL A 414 -8.31 28.47 36.19
C VAL A 414 -7.05 27.64 36.43
N PHE A 415 -5.88 28.26 36.34
CA PHE A 415 -4.61 27.58 36.53
C PHE A 415 -4.40 27.15 37.99
N GLU A 416 -4.81 27.98 38.96
CA GLU A 416 -4.82 27.62 40.38
C GLU A 416 -5.65 26.36 40.66
N LYS A 417 -6.78 26.21 39.97
CA LYS A 417 -7.70 25.09 40.18
C LYS A 417 -7.24 23.80 39.51
N TYR A 418 -6.69 23.88 38.30
CA TYR A 418 -6.44 22.70 37.45
C TYR A 418 -4.97 22.30 37.30
N ASN A 419 -4.02 23.23 37.38
CA ASN A 419 -2.62 22.95 37.04
C ASN A 419 -1.61 23.24 38.18
N TRP A 420 -1.87 24.22 39.04
CA TRP A 420 -0.94 24.60 40.11
C TRP A 420 -1.15 23.76 41.39
N PRO A 421 -0.07 23.45 42.15
CA PRO A 421 1.31 23.93 42.02
C PRO A 421 2.24 23.07 41.14
N ASP A 422 1.83 21.86 40.75
CA ASP A 422 2.72 20.90 40.07
C ASP A 422 3.08 21.30 38.63
N CYS A 423 2.23 22.10 37.98
CA CYS A 423 2.34 22.52 36.57
C CYS A 423 2.64 21.35 35.63
N LYS A 424 1.83 20.28 35.70
CA LYS A 424 2.01 19.06 34.91
C LYS A 424 1.66 19.27 33.44
N VAL A 425 0.65 20.08 33.16
CA VAL A 425 0.23 20.40 31.80
C VAL A 425 0.99 21.64 31.32
N ARG A 426 1.65 21.53 30.16
CA ARG A 426 2.35 22.65 29.54
C ARG A 426 1.40 23.47 28.67
N VAL A 427 1.48 24.79 28.72
CA VAL A 427 0.60 25.67 27.94
C VAL A 427 1.41 26.49 26.95
N PHE A 428 1.19 26.26 25.66
CA PHE A 428 1.81 26.99 24.56
C PHE A 428 0.82 28.03 24.02
N THR A 429 1.30 29.24 23.77
CA THR A 429 0.44 30.34 23.31
C THR A 429 0.98 30.92 22.00
N TYR A 430 0.15 30.89 20.96
CA TYR A 430 0.44 31.42 19.63
C TYR A 430 -0.39 32.69 19.42
N LEU A 431 0.28 33.85 19.43
CA LEU A 431 -0.37 35.13 19.14
C LEU A 431 -0.43 35.34 17.63
N ILE A 432 -1.65 35.41 17.07
CA ILE A 432 -1.85 35.57 15.63
C ILE A 432 -2.05 37.04 15.26
N GLY A 433 -1.17 37.54 14.40
CA GLY A 433 -1.26 38.87 13.81
C GLY A 433 -0.09 39.79 14.16
N ARG A 434 -0.07 40.95 13.50
CA ARG A 434 1.00 41.96 13.64
C ARG A 434 0.84 42.83 14.88
N GLU A 435 -0.35 42.83 15.49
CA GLU A 435 -0.65 43.63 16.66
C GLU A 435 -0.17 42.92 17.93
N VAL A 436 0.61 43.63 18.76
CA VAL A 436 1.22 43.09 19.98
C VAL A 436 0.48 43.49 21.25
N SER A 437 -0.73 44.06 21.14
CA SER A 437 -1.47 44.64 22.27
C SER A 437 -1.79 43.65 23.40
N PHE A 438 -1.79 42.35 23.10
CA PHE A 438 -2.12 41.29 24.05
C PHE A 438 -0.94 40.32 24.31
N ALA A 439 0.26 40.67 23.83
CA ALA A 439 1.46 39.83 23.96
C ALA A 439 1.82 39.52 25.41
N ASP A 440 1.80 40.53 26.30
CA ASP A 440 2.19 40.36 27.71
C ASP A 440 1.32 39.32 28.44
N ARG A 441 0.02 39.28 28.14
CA ARG A 441 -0.92 38.34 28.76
C ARG A 441 -0.74 36.93 28.24
N MET A 442 -0.60 36.78 26.93
CA MET A 442 -0.33 35.47 26.31
C MET A 442 1.01 34.91 26.80
N LYS A 443 2.03 35.77 26.86
CA LYS A 443 3.34 35.43 27.42
C LYS A 443 3.23 35.00 28.88
N TRP A 444 2.47 35.73 29.71
CA TRP A 444 2.23 35.36 31.11
C TRP A 444 1.60 33.97 31.26
N ILE A 445 0.62 33.62 30.40
CA ILE A 445 -0.02 32.30 30.41
C ILE A 445 1.01 31.20 30.12
N ALA A 446 1.84 31.36 29.09
CA ALA A 446 2.85 30.36 28.74
C ALA A 446 3.95 30.20 29.81
N CYS A 447 4.46 31.33 30.34
CA CYS A 447 5.54 31.37 31.33
C CYS A 447 5.19 30.56 32.59
N ASN A 448 4.04 30.85 33.19
CA ASN A 448 3.65 30.25 34.47
C ASN A 448 3.28 28.77 34.37
N ASN A 449 3.10 28.26 33.14
CA ASN A 449 2.75 26.88 32.85
C ASN A 449 3.87 26.15 32.09
N LYS A 450 5.14 26.59 32.22
CA LYS A 450 6.32 25.91 31.65
C LYS A 450 6.23 25.63 30.14
N GLY A 451 5.55 26.49 29.40
CA GLY A 451 5.41 26.41 27.95
C GLY A 451 6.25 27.45 27.22
N TYR A 452 5.83 27.80 26.00
CA TYR A 452 6.50 28.77 25.14
C TYR A 452 5.50 29.73 24.51
N TYR A 453 5.94 30.97 24.30
CA TYR A 453 5.18 32.02 23.66
C TYR A 453 5.82 32.36 22.32
N THR A 454 5.02 32.44 21.27
CA THR A 454 5.49 32.94 19.97
C THR A 454 4.41 33.76 19.28
N GLN A 455 4.85 34.73 18.47
CA GLN A 455 4.00 35.59 17.66
C GLN A 455 4.13 35.22 16.18
N ILE A 456 3.02 34.90 15.55
CA ILE A 456 2.96 34.55 14.13
C ILE A 456 2.30 35.70 13.36
N SER A 457 3.14 36.45 12.64
CA SER A 457 2.70 37.61 11.86
C SER A 457 2.36 37.26 10.41
N THR A 458 3.05 36.28 9.84
CA THR A 458 2.89 35.86 8.45
C THR A 458 2.80 34.34 8.30
N LEU A 459 2.37 33.88 7.13
CA LEU A 459 2.33 32.45 6.80
C LEU A 459 3.73 31.83 6.75
N ALA A 460 4.75 32.57 6.30
CA ALA A 460 6.12 32.08 6.21
C ALA A 460 6.73 31.85 7.61
N ASP A 461 6.40 32.71 8.57
CA ASP A 461 6.90 32.59 9.95
C ASP A 461 6.29 31.39 10.70
N THR A 462 5.22 30.79 10.17
CA THR A 462 4.47 29.74 10.89
C THR A 462 5.30 28.49 11.10
N GLN A 463 6.09 28.08 10.12
CA GLN A 463 6.87 26.84 10.20
C GLN A 463 7.94 26.90 11.30
N GLU A 464 8.76 27.94 11.29
CA GLU A 464 9.86 28.09 12.26
C GLU A 464 9.33 28.23 13.70
N ASN A 465 8.33 29.08 13.90
CA ASN A 465 7.78 29.36 15.22
C ASN A 465 7.02 28.17 15.84
N VAL A 466 6.41 27.30 15.03
CA VAL A 466 5.75 26.10 15.54
C VAL A 466 6.81 25.10 16.01
N MET A 467 7.92 24.92 15.30
CA MET A 467 8.90 23.89 15.64
C MET A 467 9.58 24.11 17.00
N GLU A 468 9.64 25.35 17.50
CA GLU A 468 10.21 25.69 18.81
C GLU A 468 9.60 24.93 20.00
N TYR A 469 8.34 24.52 19.92
CA TYR A 469 7.74 23.77 21.02
C TYR A 469 8.43 22.40 21.23
N LEU A 470 9.00 21.81 20.17
CA LEU A 470 9.73 20.54 20.26
C LEU A 470 10.97 20.69 21.13
N HIS A 471 11.72 21.79 20.99
CA HIS A 471 12.87 22.09 21.84
C HIS A 471 12.51 22.24 23.32
N VAL A 472 11.30 22.72 23.63
CA VAL A 472 10.83 22.82 25.03
C VAL A 472 10.43 21.45 25.60
N LEU A 473 9.87 20.57 24.77
CA LEU A 473 9.51 19.22 25.16
C LEU A 473 10.71 18.29 25.28
N SER A 474 11.81 18.54 24.57
CA SER A 474 13.03 17.72 24.63
C SER A 474 13.86 17.94 25.90
N ARG A 475 13.77 19.11 26.56
CA ARG A 475 14.61 19.47 27.73
C ARG A 475 14.71 18.40 28.83
N PRO A 476 13.63 17.75 29.30
CA PRO A 476 13.74 16.73 30.35
C PRO A 476 14.61 15.54 29.94
N MET A 477 14.48 15.09 28.68
CA MET A 477 15.25 14.01 28.10
C MET A 477 16.74 14.39 28.02
N VAL A 478 17.04 15.62 27.58
CA VAL A 478 18.42 16.13 27.47
C VAL A 478 19.10 16.19 28.84
N ILE A 479 18.39 16.62 29.89
CA ILE A 479 18.97 16.75 31.24
C ILE A 479 19.35 15.38 31.82
N ASN A 480 18.52 14.36 31.59
CA ASN A 480 18.81 12.99 32.03
C ASN A 480 19.99 12.34 31.28
N HIS A 481 20.37 12.86 30.11
CA HIS A 481 21.32 12.23 29.19
C HIS A 481 20.84 10.82 28.77
N ASP A 482 19.53 10.68 28.55
CA ASP A 482 18.93 9.43 28.10
C ASP A 482 18.92 9.41 26.56
N HIS A 483 19.77 8.57 25.98
CA HIS A 483 19.82 8.32 24.55
C HIS A 483 18.86 7.21 24.15
N ASP A 484 17.57 7.54 24.10
CA ASP A 484 16.55 6.58 23.66
C ASP A 484 16.73 6.25 22.17
N ILE A 485 16.72 4.95 21.86
CA ILE A 485 16.76 4.45 20.48
C ILE A 485 15.33 4.44 19.94
N ILE A 486 15.11 5.19 18.87
CA ILE A 486 13.80 5.29 18.22
C ILE A 486 13.87 4.66 16.83
N TRP A 487 12.86 3.84 16.53
CA TRP A 487 12.65 3.27 15.21
C TRP A 487 11.39 3.89 14.58
N THR A 488 11.50 4.32 13.33
CA THR A 488 10.35 4.86 12.62
C THR A 488 9.51 3.79 11.93
N GLU A 489 8.24 4.13 11.72
CA GLU A 489 7.35 3.53 10.72
C GLU A 489 8.03 3.43 9.33
N ALA A 490 7.51 2.56 8.47
CA ALA A 490 7.99 2.46 7.09
C ALA A 490 7.65 3.74 6.31
N TYR A 491 8.65 4.38 5.72
CA TYR A 491 8.46 5.54 4.86
C TYR A 491 9.24 5.42 3.55
N MET A 492 8.83 6.22 2.57
CA MET A 492 9.50 6.35 1.28
C MET A 492 10.19 7.70 1.22
N ASP A 493 11.48 7.72 0.87
CA ASP A 493 12.16 9.00 0.61
C ASP A 493 11.86 9.52 -0.80
N SER A 494 10.66 10.05 -0.98
CA SER A 494 10.18 10.52 -2.28
C SER A 494 10.88 11.80 -2.78
N LYS A 495 11.68 12.48 -1.94
CA LYS A 495 12.27 13.79 -2.26
C LYS A 495 13.76 13.73 -2.58
N LEU A 496 14.46 12.70 -2.13
CA LEU A 496 15.82 12.39 -2.56
C LEU A 496 15.90 11.82 -3.99
N LEU A 497 14.82 11.20 -4.47
CA LEU A 497 14.80 10.29 -5.62
C LEU A 497 13.96 10.81 -6.80
N SER A 498 14.13 12.07 -7.22
CA SER A 498 13.41 12.64 -8.38
C SER A 498 13.90 12.11 -9.74
N SER A 499 14.94 11.27 -9.76
CA SER A 499 15.44 10.65 -10.99
C SER A 499 14.60 9.42 -11.38
N GLN A 500 14.44 9.22 -12.68
CA GLN A 500 13.54 8.25 -13.33
C GLN A 500 13.86 6.76 -13.08
N ALA A 501 14.67 6.43 -12.07
CA ALA A 501 14.97 5.06 -11.67
C ALA A 501 13.90 4.56 -10.68
N GLN A 502 13.27 3.45 -11.04
CA GLN A 502 12.04 2.90 -10.48
C GLN A 502 12.13 2.34 -9.04
N SER A 503 13.13 2.68 -8.23
CA SER A 503 13.25 2.09 -6.89
C SER A 503 12.89 3.10 -5.80
N VAL A 504 11.59 3.37 -5.65
CA VAL A 504 11.11 3.95 -4.39
C VAL A 504 11.13 2.82 -3.37
N MET A 505 12.23 2.72 -2.60
CA MET A 505 12.39 1.70 -1.56
C MET A 505 11.69 2.16 -0.27
N LEU A 506 11.07 1.21 0.43
CA LEU A 506 10.60 1.44 1.80
C LEU A 506 11.79 1.35 2.76
N LEU A 507 11.91 2.35 3.61
CA LEU A 507 12.98 2.51 4.59
C LEU A 507 12.35 2.58 6.00
N THR A 508 13.10 2.09 6.98
CA THR A 508 12.90 2.43 8.39
C THR A 508 14.20 3.05 8.90
N THR A 509 14.11 4.01 9.82
CA THR A 509 15.28 4.70 10.37
C THR A 509 15.42 4.36 11.83
N VAL A 510 16.66 4.06 12.22
CA VAL A 510 17.08 4.14 13.62
C VAL A 510 17.60 5.55 13.89
N ALA A 511 17.03 6.22 14.88
CA ALA A 511 17.35 7.59 15.23
C ALA A 511 17.67 7.74 16.71
N MET A 512 18.65 8.60 17.02
CA MET A 512 19.06 8.92 18.38
C MET A 512 19.31 10.43 18.51
N PRO A 513 18.86 11.07 19.60
CA PRO A 513 19.11 12.49 19.83
C PRO A 513 20.57 12.76 20.23
N VAL A 514 21.07 13.95 19.90
CA VAL A 514 22.43 14.41 20.24
C VAL A 514 22.34 15.63 21.15
N PHE A 515 23.06 15.58 22.27
CA PHE A 515 22.98 16.60 23.31
C PHE A 515 24.30 17.35 23.49
N SER A 516 24.22 18.62 23.90
CA SER A 516 25.43 19.36 24.28
C SER A 516 25.91 18.91 25.66
N LYS A 517 27.16 18.41 25.74
CA LYS A 517 27.82 18.01 27.00
C LYS A 517 28.49 19.17 27.75
N LYS A 518 28.38 20.41 27.25
CA LYS A 518 29.02 21.57 27.88
C LYS A 518 28.37 21.87 29.24
N ASN A 519 29.20 22.11 30.27
CA ASN A 519 28.71 22.35 31.64
C ASN A 519 27.79 23.57 31.74
N GLU A 520 27.99 24.59 30.90
CA GLU A 520 27.20 25.82 30.87
C GLU A 520 25.80 25.64 30.27
N THR A 521 25.68 24.73 29.29
CA THR A 521 24.42 24.45 28.56
C THR A 521 23.64 23.28 29.18
N ARG A 522 24.24 22.54 30.11
CA ARG A 522 23.64 21.38 30.79
C ARG A 522 22.31 21.71 31.49
N SER A 523 22.19 22.87 32.12
CA SER A 523 20.94 23.30 32.77
C SER A 523 19.87 23.78 31.78
N HIS A 524 20.27 24.17 30.57
CA HIS A 524 19.37 24.64 29.52
C HIS A 524 18.77 23.47 28.71
N GLY A 525 19.43 22.30 28.72
CA GLY A 525 18.96 21.12 28.02
C GLY A 525 18.94 21.32 26.50
N ILE A 526 20.08 21.72 25.93
CA ILE A 526 20.20 22.02 24.50
C ILE A 526 20.32 20.73 23.67
N LEU A 527 19.36 20.55 22.76
CA LEU A 527 19.40 19.54 21.69
C LEU A 527 20.23 20.10 20.53
N LEU A 528 21.34 19.44 20.18
CA LEU A 528 22.16 19.81 19.01
C LEU A 528 21.51 19.35 17.71
N GLY A 529 20.88 18.18 17.75
CA GLY A 529 20.28 17.56 16.57
C GLY A 529 19.91 16.11 16.82
N VAL A 530 19.67 15.38 15.74
CA VAL A 530 19.35 13.96 15.73
C VAL A 530 20.22 13.28 14.68
N VAL A 531 20.87 12.18 15.07
CA VAL A 531 21.57 11.29 14.14
C VAL A 531 20.62 10.18 13.73
N GLY A 532 20.62 9.83 12.46
CA GLY A 532 19.86 8.70 11.94
C GLY A 532 20.66 7.85 10.96
N SER A 533 20.32 6.57 10.91
CA SER A 533 20.73 5.68 9.83
C SER A 533 19.51 4.98 9.27
N ASP A 534 19.39 4.97 7.94
CA ASP A 534 18.32 4.27 7.26
C ASP A 534 18.65 2.78 7.12
N VAL A 535 17.61 1.96 7.18
CA VAL A 535 17.63 0.52 6.93
C VAL A 535 16.61 0.26 5.84
N ALA A 536 17.09 -0.22 4.69
CA ALA A 536 16.20 -0.62 3.62
C ALA A 536 15.46 -1.90 4.02
N LEU A 537 14.13 -1.87 4.01
CA LEU A 537 13.32 -3.02 4.39
C LEU A 537 13.56 -4.20 3.44
N ARG A 538 13.95 -3.93 2.20
CA ARG A 538 14.41 -4.94 1.24
C ARG A 538 15.59 -5.75 1.79
N GLU A 539 16.58 -5.10 2.41
CA GLU A 539 17.76 -5.79 2.97
C GLU A 539 17.40 -6.67 4.16
N LEU A 540 16.43 -6.26 4.98
CA LEU A 540 15.92 -7.11 6.07
C LEU A 540 15.19 -8.33 5.52
N MET A 541 14.34 -8.16 4.51
CA MET A 541 13.60 -9.27 3.92
C MET A 541 14.51 -10.27 3.18
N LYS A 542 15.73 -9.87 2.77
CA LYS A 542 16.73 -10.81 2.22
C LYS A 542 17.14 -11.89 3.24
N LEU A 543 17.06 -11.62 4.54
CA LEU A 543 17.37 -12.59 5.60
C LEU A 543 16.30 -13.68 5.77
N ALA A 544 15.09 -13.45 5.26
CA ALA A 544 13.99 -14.42 5.27
C ALA A 544 13.62 -14.84 3.83
N PRO A 545 14.48 -15.60 3.14
CA PRO A 545 14.31 -15.90 1.73
C PRO A 545 13.13 -16.87 1.49
N ARG A 546 12.35 -16.59 0.44
CA ARG A 546 11.15 -17.38 0.09
C ARG A 546 11.41 -18.82 -0.29
N TYR A 547 12.59 -19.13 -0.82
CA TYR A 547 12.90 -20.52 -1.18
C TYR A 547 12.89 -21.44 0.04
N LYS A 548 13.00 -20.93 1.28
CA LYS A 548 12.83 -21.72 2.53
C LYS A 548 11.36 -21.84 2.98
N LEU A 549 10.51 -20.91 2.58
CA LEU A 549 9.11 -20.79 3.01
C LEU A 549 8.11 -21.55 2.13
N GLY A 550 8.53 -21.96 0.94
CA GLY A 550 7.66 -22.62 -0.03
C GLY A 550 6.94 -21.65 -0.96
N VAL A 551 6.01 -22.18 -1.75
CA VAL A 551 5.44 -21.48 -2.93
C VAL A 551 4.53 -20.32 -2.52
N HIS A 552 3.71 -20.55 -1.51
CA HIS A 552 2.77 -19.58 -0.97
C HIS A 552 3.27 -18.94 0.33
N GLY A 553 4.35 -19.46 0.91
CA GLY A 553 4.91 -18.94 2.16
C GLY A 553 5.59 -17.58 1.98
N TYR A 554 5.53 -16.77 3.03
CA TYR A 554 6.11 -15.43 3.09
C TYR A 554 6.40 -15.02 4.52
N ALA A 555 7.32 -14.06 4.66
CA ALA A 555 7.59 -13.39 5.92
C ALA A 555 7.04 -11.95 5.85
N PHE A 556 6.67 -11.40 7.01
CA PHE A 556 6.22 -10.03 7.16
C PHE A 556 6.64 -9.45 8.51
N LEU A 557 6.72 -8.13 8.57
CA LEU A 557 7.19 -7.39 9.73
C LEU A 557 6.15 -6.37 10.18
N ASN A 558 5.89 -6.31 11.48
CA ASN A 558 4.93 -5.40 12.09
C ASN A 558 5.57 -4.53 13.18
N THR A 559 5.02 -3.34 13.38
CA THR A 559 5.36 -2.44 14.49
C THR A 559 4.54 -2.77 15.75
N ASN A 560 4.93 -2.15 16.88
CA ASN A 560 4.19 -2.18 18.15
C ASN A 560 2.79 -1.54 18.09
N ASN A 561 2.49 -0.79 17.03
CA ASN A 561 1.16 -0.23 16.76
C ASN A 561 0.30 -1.14 15.88
N GLY A 562 0.88 -2.22 15.31
CA GLY A 562 0.21 -3.12 14.37
C GLY A 562 0.34 -2.72 12.90
N TYR A 563 1.07 -1.64 12.61
CA TYR A 563 1.34 -1.23 11.23
C TYR A 563 2.36 -2.15 10.57
N ILE A 564 2.12 -2.42 9.29
CA ILE A 564 3.00 -3.26 8.49
C ILE A 564 4.21 -2.46 8.04
N LEU A 565 5.40 -2.97 8.33
CA LEU A 565 6.64 -2.47 7.74
C LEU A 565 6.85 -3.06 6.33
N SER A 566 6.74 -4.38 6.24
CA SER A 566 6.95 -5.12 5.00
C SER A 566 5.97 -6.27 4.91
N HIS A 567 5.22 -6.31 3.80
CA HIS A 567 4.29 -7.38 3.49
C HIS A 567 4.16 -7.53 1.97
N PRO A 568 4.02 -8.76 1.44
CA PRO A 568 3.90 -8.97 -0.01
C PRO A 568 2.73 -8.23 -0.66
N ASP A 569 1.62 -8.05 0.06
CA ASP A 569 0.41 -7.36 -0.39
C ASP A 569 0.35 -5.86 -0.02
N LEU A 570 1.40 -5.32 0.61
CA LEU A 570 1.53 -3.87 0.81
C LEU A 570 1.81 -3.19 -0.54
N ARG A 571 0.92 -2.29 -0.97
CA ARG A 571 1.02 -1.55 -2.24
C ARG A 571 1.18 -0.06 -1.96
N PRO A 572 2.42 0.43 -1.74
CA PRO A 572 2.66 1.81 -1.36
C PRO A 572 2.50 2.81 -2.52
N LEU A 573 2.59 2.35 -3.77
CA LEU A 573 2.53 3.20 -4.97
C LEU A 573 1.18 3.07 -5.69
N TYR A 574 0.74 4.16 -6.32
CA TYR A 574 -0.37 4.17 -7.27
C TYR A 574 0.01 4.89 -8.57
N ARG A 575 -0.62 4.50 -9.69
CA ARG A 575 -0.35 5.08 -11.01
C ARG A 575 -1.35 6.20 -11.29
N GLU A 576 -0.86 7.43 -11.42
CA GLU A 576 -1.65 8.60 -11.83
C GLU A 576 -1.22 9.04 -13.24
N GLY A 577 -1.95 8.57 -14.25
CA GLY A 577 -1.55 8.74 -15.65
C GLY A 577 -0.27 7.98 -15.97
N LYS A 578 0.81 8.71 -16.33
CA LYS A 578 2.14 8.11 -16.63
C LYS A 578 3.11 8.13 -15.44
N LYS A 579 2.80 8.84 -14.34
CA LYS A 579 3.67 8.97 -13.16
C LYS A 579 3.21 8.01 -12.07
N LEU A 580 4.16 7.31 -11.45
CA LEU A 580 3.93 6.58 -10.19
C LEU A 580 4.07 7.56 -9.04
N LYS A 581 3.12 7.56 -8.11
CA LYS A 581 3.15 8.38 -6.90
C LYS A 581 2.94 7.51 -5.66
N PRO A 582 3.56 7.87 -4.52
CA PRO A 582 3.24 7.23 -3.25
C PRO A 582 1.80 7.53 -2.88
N LYS A 583 1.07 6.51 -2.41
CA LYS A 583 -0.25 6.70 -1.80
C LYS A 583 -0.10 7.59 -0.57
N PRO A 584 -1.14 8.30 -0.14
CA PRO A 584 -1.09 9.00 1.14
C PRO A 584 -0.92 8.01 2.31
N ASN A 585 -1.88 7.16 2.61
CA ASN A 585 -1.89 6.30 3.81
C ASN A 585 -0.98 5.05 3.78
N TYR A 586 0.05 5.00 2.94
CA TYR A 586 0.89 3.78 2.81
C TYR A 586 1.65 3.39 4.08
N ASN A 587 1.98 4.36 4.94
CA ASN A 587 2.77 4.17 6.15
C ASN A 587 1.92 3.74 7.36
N SER A 588 0.59 3.77 7.24
CA SER A 588 -0.36 3.47 8.33
C SER A 588 -1.28 2.30 8.00
N VAL A 589 -0.85 1.40 7.11
CA VAL A 589 -1.60 0.19 6.75
C VAL A 589 -1.45 -0.84 7.86
N ASP A 590 -2.56 -1.26 8.47
CA ASP A 590 -2.58 -2.22 9.58
C ASP A 590 -2.56 -3.67 9.06
N LEU A 591 -2.03 -4.60 9.86
CA LEU A 591 -2.10 -6.04 9.61
C LEU A 591 -3.52 -6.51 9.29
N SER A 592 -4.50 -5.96 10.01
CA SER A 592 -5.91 -6.31 9.78
C SER A 592 -6.36 -5.99 8.36
N GLU A 593 -5.86 -4.91 7.74
CA GLU A 593 -6.31 -4.49 6.41
C GLU A 593 -5.75 -5.34 5.26
N VAL A 594 -4.77 -6.20 5.56
CA VAL A 594 -4.12 -7.06 4.56
C VAL A 594 -4.51 -8.52 4.74
N GLU A 595 -4.60 -8.99 5.98
CA GLU A 595 -4.81 -10.41 6.33
C GLU A 595 -6.25 -10.72 6.81
N TRP A 596 -7.25 -9.93 6.39
CA TRP A 596 -8.58 -9.94 7.03
C TRP A 596 -9.37 -11.25 6.91
N GLU A 597 -9.45 -12.00 8.02
CA GLU A 597 -10.56 -12.87 8.45
C GLU A 597 -10.87 -12.64 9.94
N ASP A 598 -12.06 -13.05 10.42
CA ASP A 598 -12.60 -12.76 11.78
C ASP A 598 -11.66 -13.15 12.96
N GLN A 599 -10.61 -13.94 12.72
CA GLN A 599 -9.63 -14.38 13.72
C GLN A 599 -8.35 -13.52 13.77
N ALA A 600 -8.13 -12.61 12.82
CA ALA A 600 -6.89 -11.82 12.69
C ALA A 600 -6.64 -10.88 13.89
N GLU A 601 -7.67 -10.49 14.64
CA GLU A 601 -7.51 -9.67 15.84
C GLU A 601 -6.69 -10.38 16.94
N SER A 602 -6.76 -11.71 17.00
CA SER A 602 -5.97 -12.52 17.93
C SER A 602 -4.48 -12.53 17.57
N LEU A 603 -4.15 -12.76 16.28
CA LEU A 603 -2.79 -12.70 15.76
C LEU A 603 -2.17 -11.32 16.00
N ARG A 604 -2.89 -10.28 15.59
CA ARG A 604 -2.48 -8.88 15.76
C ARG A 604 -2.17 -8.58 17.23
N THR A 605 -3.05 -9.01 18.14
CA THR A 605 -2.88 -8.80 19.58
C THR A 605 -1.64 -9.52 20.12
N ALA A 606 -1.43 -10.78 19.74
CA ALA A 606 -0.28 -11.56 20.18
C ALA A 606 1.06 -10.97 19.69
N MET A 607 1.12 -10.54 18.42
CA MET A 607 2.31 -9.89 17.87
C MET A 607 2.61 -8.54 18.54
N ILE A 608 1.59 -7.70 18.78
CA ILE A 608 1.77 -6.41 19.48
C ILE A 608 2.23 -6.61 20.92
N ASN A 609 1.73 -7.66 21.59
CA ASN A 609 2.17 -8.04 22.93
C ASN A 609 3.58 -8.65 22.95
N ARG A 610 4.20 -8.90 21.78
CA ARG A 610 5.51 -9.55 21.62
C ARG A 610 5.53 -10.96 22.19
N GLU A 611 4.48 -11.72 21.91
CA GLU A 611 4.40 -13.14 22.26
C GLU A 611 4.99 -13.99 21.13
N THR A 612 5.66 -15.09 21.48
CA THR A 612 6.04 -16.12 20.49
C THR A 612 4.96 -17.19 20.44
N GLY A 613 4.46 -17.50 19.24
CA GLY A 613 3.37 -18.46 19.11
C GLY A 613 3.09 -18.93 17.69
N THR A 614 2.05 -19.75 17.57
CA THR A 614 1.54 -20.26 16.30
C THR A 614 0.03 -20.08 16.22
N LEU A 615 -0.48 -19.84 15.01
CA LEU A 615 -1.91 -19.70 14.74
C LEU A 615 -2.24 -20.21 13.34
N SER A 616 -3.30 -20.99 13.20
CA SER A 616 -3.79 -21.44 11.89
C SER A 616 -5.04 -20.67 11.51
N MET A 617 -5.10 -20.15 10.28
CA MET A 617 -6.30 -19.50 9.74
C MET A 617 -6.49 -19.84 8.25
N ASP A 618 -7.73 -19.82 7.81
CA ASP A 618 -8.06 -19.89 6.40
C ASP A 618 -7.96 -18.46 5.82
N VAL A 619 -7.44 -18.33 4.60
CA VAL A 619 -7.18 -17.01 3.98
C VAL A 619 -7.57 -17.04 2.51
N LYS A 620 -8.11 -15.92 2.05
CA LYS A 620 -8.47 -15.68 0.64
C LYS A 620 -7.41 -14.79 0.01
N VAL A 621 -6.59 -15.37 -0.86
CA VAL A 621 -5.50 -14.64 -1.52
C VAL A 621 -5.95 -14.16 -2.90
N PRO A 622 -5.97 -12.84 -3.18
CA PRO A 622 -6.30 -12.32 -4.49
C PRO A 622 -5.17 -12.62 -5.49
N MET A 623 -5.55 -13.09 -6.69
CA MET A 623 -4.66 -13.41 -7.79
C MET A 623 -5.05 -12.61 -9.04
N ASP A 624 -4.08 -12.39 -9.94
CA ASP A 624 -4.27 -11.64 -11.19
C ASP A 624 -4.97 -10.28 -10.97
N LYS A 625 -4.40 -9.47 -10.05
CA LYS A 625 -4.93 -8.15 -9.65
C LYS A 625 -6.38 -8.16 -9.14
N GLY A 626 -6.79 -9.23 -8.45
CA GLY A 626 -8.13 -9.35 -7.86
C GLY A 626 -9.17 -9.97 -8.80
N LYS A 627 -8.78 -10.42 -9.99
CA LYS A 627 -9.70 -11.14 -10.89
C LYS A 627 -10.00 -12.56 -10.43
N ARG A 628 -9.08 -13.17 -9.69
CA ARG A 628 -9.15 -14.55 -9.22
C ARG A 628 -8.83 -14.63 -7.73
N VAL A 629 -9.22 -15.72 -7.08
CA VAL A 629 -8.98 -15.94 -5.66
C VAL A 629 -8.52 -17.38 -5.40
N LEU A 630 -7.57 -17.54 -4.49
CA LEU A 630 -7.16 -18.83 -3.94
C LEU A 630 -7.62 -18.92 -2.48
N PHE A 631 -8.02 -20.12 -2.06
CA PHE A 631 -8.35 -20.43 -0.66
C PHE A 631 -7.21 -21.26 -0.11
N LEU A 632 -6.47 -20.69 0.85
CA LEU A 632 -5.33 -21.33 1.47
C LEU A 632 -5.59 -21.48 2.96
N THR A 633 -5.10 -22.57 3.55
CA THR A 633 -5.00 -22.69 5.02
C THR A 633 -3.56 -22.42 5.39
N ASN A 634 -3.35 -21.30 6.09
CA ASN A 634 -2.04 -20.77 6.43
C ASN A 634 -1.77 -21.00 7.92
N ASP A 635 -0.57 -21.53 8.23
CA ASP A 635 -0.03 -21.61 9.57
C ASP A 635 0.94 -20.43 9.77
N TYR A 636 0.58 -19.53 10.68
CA TYR A 636 1.32 -18.33 11.07
C TYR A 636 2.20 -18.68 12.26
N PHE A 637 3.48 -18.35 12.15
CA PHE A 637 4.49 -18.46 13.19
C PHE A 637 5.00 -17.05 13.46
N PHE A 638 5.01 -16.61 14.71
CA PHE A 638 5.40 -15.24 15.03
C PHE A 638 6.25 -15.17 16.28
N THR A 639 7.15 -14.19 16.31
CA THR A 639 8.04 -13.88 17.43
C THR A 639 8.39 -12.39 17.43
N ASP A 640 8.94 -11.89 18.54
CA ASP A 640 9.52 -10.56 18.62
C ASP A 640 10.99 -10.54 18.19
N ILE A 641 11.42 -9.40 17.66
CA ILE A 641 12.84 -9.12 17.41
C ILE A 641 13.37 -8.35 18.61
N SER A 642 14.27 -8.97 19.38
CA SER A 642 14.81 -8.40 20.61
C SER A 642 15.42 -7.00 20.36
N ASP A 643 15.40 -6.15 21.38
CA ASP A 643 15.94 -4.77 21.35
C ASP A 643 15.30 -3.84 20.29
N THR A 644 14.20 -4.25 19.64
CA THR A 644 13.47 -3.43 18.66
C THR A 644 11.96 -3.43 18.93
N PRO A 645 11.19 -2.47 18.37
CA PRO A 645 9.74 -2.46 18.48
C PRO A 645 9.05 -3.37 17.46
N PHE A 646 9.80 -4.19 16.72
CA PHE A 646 9.29 -4.98 15.61
C PHE A 646 8.96 -6.41 16.01
N SER A 647 8.01 -7.00 15.28
CA SER A 647 7.66 -8.41 15.39
C SER A 647 7.67 -9.05 14.03
N LEU A 648 8.20 -10.27 13.95
CA LEU A 648 8.34 -11.06 12.73
C LEU A 648 7.23 -12.10 12.68
N GLY A 649 6.53 -12.14 11.55
CA GLY A 649 5.62 -13.22 11.20
C GLY A 649 6.13 -14.00 9.99
N VAL A 650 6.04 -15.31 10.03
CA VAL A 650 6.29 -16.21 8.90
C VAL A 650 5.05 -17.06 8.68
N VAL A 651 4.66 -17.18 7.43
CA VAL A 651 3.49 -17.92 7.01
C VAL A 651 3.93 -19.11 6.18
N LEU A 652 3.48 -20.29 6.57
CA LEU A 652 3.62 -21.53 5.80
C LEU A 652 2.23 -22.04 5.42
N SER A 653 1.98 -22.23 4.14
CA SER A 653 0.71 -22.80 3.66
C SER A 653 0.77 -24.33 3.73
N ARG A 654 -0.30 -24.95 4.27
CA ARG A 654 -0.37 -26.41 4.39
C ARG A 654 -0.30 -27.09 3.03
N GLY A 655 0.49 -28.16 2.95
CA GLY A 655 0.77 -28.88 1.70
C GLY A 655 1.72 -28.18 0.72
N HIS A 656 1.94 -26.86 0.83
CA HIS A 656 2.71 -26.05 -0.12
C HIS A 656 3.81 -25.20 0.55
N GLY A 657 4.53 -25.80 1.49
CA GLY A 657 5.61 -25.17 2.27
C GLY A 657 6.04 -25.99 3.49
N GLU A 658 5.19 -26.91 3.94
CA GLU A 658 5.45 -27.85 5.05
C GLU A 658 6.62 -28.82 4.75
N TYR A 659 6.80 -29.21 3.49
CA TYR A 659 7.84 -30.15 3.06
C TYR A 659 8.77 -29.53 2.02
N ILE A 660 10.08 -29.70 2.23
CA ILE A 660 11.14 -29.25 1.32
C ILE A 660 11.80 -30.47 0.68
N LEU A 661 11.99 -30.39 -0.63
CA LEU A 661 12.74 -31.38 -1.38
C LEU A 661 14.21 -30.95 -1.45
N LEU A 662 15.09 -31.73 -0.83
CA LEU A 662 16.53 -31.52 -0.87
C LEU A 662 17.19 -32.60 -1.74
N GLY A 663 18.02 -32.15 -2.68
CA GLY A 663 18.82 -33.00 -3.55
C GLY A 663 20.31 -32.83 -3.33
N ASN A 664 21.10 -33.84 -3.69
CA ASN A 664 22.56 -33.73 -3.71
C ASN A 664 23.11 -34.11 -5.08
N THR A 665 24.13 -33.39 -5.53
CA THR A 665 24.86 -33.66 -6.77
C THR A 665 26.33 -33.26 -6.64
N SER A 666 27.17 -33.74 -7.57
CA SER A 666 28.56 -33.30 -7.67
C SER A 666 28.65 -31.90 -8.29
N VAL A 667 29.64 -31.10 -7.86
CA VAL A 667 29.81 -29.72 -8.35
C VAL A 667 30.18 -29.71 -9.83
N GLU A 668 30.98 -30.68 -10.28
CA GLU A 668 31.42 -30.79 -11.67
C GLU A 668 30.26 -31.08 -12.63
N GLU A 669 29.37 -32.02 -12.27
CA GLU A 669 28.19 -32.35 -13.08
C GLU A 669 27.19 -31.18 -13.11
N GLY A 670 26.91 -30.58 -11.95
CA GLY A 670 26.00 -29.44 -11.87
C GLY A 670 26.50 -28.21 -12.66
N LEU A 671 27.80 -27.90 -12.58
CA LEU A 671 28.37 -26.75 -13.28
C LEU A 671 28.36 -26.96 -14.81
N HIS A 672 28.59 -28.19 -15.27
CA HIS A 672 28.50 -28.51 -16.70
C HIS A 672 27.11 -28.21 -17.26
N ASP A 673 26.07 -28.67 -16.56
CA ASP A 673 24.68 -28.53 -17.04
C ASP A 673 24.13 -27.12 -16.84
N LEU A 674 24.61 -26.37 -15.84
CA LEU A 674 24.22 -24.98 -15.60
C LEU A 674 24.69 -24.01 -16.70
N LEU A 675 25.83 -24.30 -17.35
CA LEU A 675 26.42 -23.44 -18.38
C LEU A 675 25.72 -23.54 -19.74
N HIS A 676 24.67 -24.36 -19.85
CA HIS A 676 23.89 -24.49 -21.07
C HIS A 676 23.08 -23.21 -21.37
N PRO A 677 22.96 -22.80 -22.65
CA PRO A 677 22.34 -21.52 -23.03
C PRO A 677 20.81 -21.49 -22.91
N ASP A 678 20.16 -22.62 -22.66
CA ASP A 678 18.70 -22.73 -22.49
C ASP A 678 18.22 -22.46 -21.05
N LEU A 679 19.17 -22.29 -20.12
CA LEU A 679 18.94 -22.04 -18.71
C LEU A 679 19.15 -20.56 -18.36
N ALA A 680 18.27 -20.07 -17.49
CA ALA A 680 18.37 -18.77 -16.85
C ALA A 680 18.17 -18.93 -15.35
N LEU A 681 18.94 -18.18 -14.56
CA LEU A 681 18.73 -18.06 -13.12
C LEU A 681 17.87 -16.83 -12.82
N ALA A 682 17.07 -16.92 -11.77
CA ALA A 682 16.39 -15.78 -11.19
C ALA A 682 17.39 -14.65 -10.86
N SER A 683 17.28 -13.51 -11.53
CA SER A 683 18.20 -12.38 -11.34
C SER A 683 18.03 -11.67 -10.00
N ASP A 684 16.84 -11.76 -9.41
CA ASP A 684 16.48 -11.07 -8.18
C ASP A 684 16.77 -11.88 -6.91
N TRP A 685 17.06 -13.18 -7.08
CA TRP A 685 17.46 -14.07 -5.98
C TRP A 685 18.94 -13.87 -5.68
N ILE A 686 19.28 -13.99 -4.41
CA ILE A 686 20.64 -13.73 -3.92
C ILE A 686 21.26 -15.07 -3.62
N TYR A 687 21.98 -15.58 -4.61
CA TYR A 687 22.81 -16.77 -4.45
C TYR A 687 24.14 -16.40 -3.81
N CYS A 688 24.68 -15.25 -4.21
CA CYS A 688 25.93 -14.68 -3.71
C CYS A 688 25.78 -13.19 -3.44
N ILE A 689 26.43 -12.71 -2.38
CA ILE A 689 26.41 -11.30 -2.00
C ILE A 689 27.39 -10.53 -2.89
N THR A 690 26.85 -9.83 -3.89
CA THR A 690 27.63 -9.02 -4.85
C THR A 690 27.62 -7.51 -4.55
N ASP A 691 26.73 -7.06 -3.66
CA ASP A 691 26.44 -5.63 -3.47
C ASP A 691 27.50 -4.89 -2.64
N ILE A 692 28.31 -5.64 -1.88
CA ILE A 692 29.29 -5.13 -0.94
C ILE A 692 30.54 -4.61 -1.66
N ASP A 693 31.18 -5.46 -2.45
CA ASP A 693 32.45 -5.16 -3.11
C ASP A 693 32.24 -4.52 -4.49
N PRO A 694 32.83 -3.35 -4.80
CA PRO A 694 32.75 -2.73 -6.12
C PRO A 694 33.22 -3.62 -7.28
N ASP A 695 34.14 -4.55 -7.05
CA ASP A 695 34.60 -5.51 -8.06
C ASP A 695 33.59 -6.63 -8.29
N HIS A 696 32.87 -7.05 -7.24
CA HIS A 696 31.80 -8.05 -7.33
C HIS A 696 30.50 -7.48 -7.93
N ARG A 697 30.23 -6.18 -7.80
CA ARG A 697 29.02 -5.53 -8.36
C ARG A 697 28.88 -5.63 -9.87
N LYS A 698 29.98 -5.84 -10.60
CA LYS A 698 29.96 -6.00 -12.06
C LYS A 698 29.53 -7.40 -12.50
N LEU A 699 29.47 -8.35 -11.57
CA LEU A 699 29.16 -9.75 -11.84
C LEU A 699 27.65 -9.97 -11.86
N SER A 700 27.18 -10.80 -12.79
CA SER A 700 25.84 -11.38 -12.66
C SER A 700 25.81 -12.42 -11.54
N GLN A 701 24.64 -12.71 -10.97
CA GLN A 701 24.48 -13.76 -9.95
C GLN A 701 24.99 -15.13 -10.44
N LEU A 702 24.78 -15.45 -11.72
CA LEU A 702 25.32 -16.67 -12.34
C LEU A 702 26.85 -16.65 -12.37
N GLU A 703 27.46 -15.54 -12.79
CA GLU A 703 28.93 -15.40 -12.81
C GLU A 703 29.53 -15.47 -11.42
N ALA A 704 28.91 -14.81 -10.44
CA ALA A 704 29.31 -14.85 -9.04
C ALA A 704 29.31 -16.30 -8.51
N MET A 705 28.23 -17.05 -8.77
CA MET A 705 28.14 -18.46 -8.41
C MET A 705 29.21 -19.32 -9.11
N ILE A 706 29.49 -19.08 -10.39
CA ILE A 706 30.56 -19.80 -11.11
C ILE A 706 31.93 -19.52 -10.48
N ARG A 707 32.22 -18.28 -10.08
CA ARG A 707 33.50 -17.93 -9.43
C ARG A 707 33.64 -18.56 -8.05
N PHE A 708 32.55 -18.61 -7.28
CA PHE A 708 32.47 -19.32 -6.01
C PHE A 708 32.74 -20.82 -6.19
N LEU A 709 32.01 -21.47 -7.09
CA LEU A 709 32.14 -22.91 -7.34
C LEU A 709 33.51 -23.30 -7.91
N THR A 710 34.13 -22.45 -8.72
CA THR A 710 35.48 -22.66 -9.26
C THR A 710 36.61 -22.25 -8.30
N ARG A 711 36.27 -21.75 -7.10
CA ARG A 711 37.21 -21.26 -6.07
C ARG A 711 38.19 -20.20 -6.59
N LYS A 712 37.75 -19.35 -7.52
CA LYS A 712 38.58 -18.27 -8.08
C LYS A 712 38.67 -17.07 -7.12
N ASP A 713 37.55 -16.74 -6.46
CA ASP A 713 37.44 -15.63 -5.53
C ASP A 713 36.91 -16.19 -4.18
N PRO A 714 37.77 -16.39 -3.16
CA PRO A 714 37.36 -16.96 -1.86
C PRO A 714 36.64 -15.96 -0.95
N ASP A 715 36.71 -14.67 -1.26
CA ASP A 715 36.10 -13.59 -0.47
C ASP A 715 34.61 -13.39 -0.79
N LEU A 716 34.06 -14.15 -1.75
CA LEU A 716 32.65 -14.09 -2.15
C LEU A 716 31.79 -14.98 -1.23
N GLU A 717 30.88 -14.36 -0.48
CA GLU A 717 29.94 -15.06 0.39
C GLU A 717 28.70 -15.49 -0.40
N CYS A 718 28.41 -16.80 -0.42
CA CYS A 718 27.26 -17.39 -1.11
C CYS A 718 26.47 -18.33 -0.19
N ASP A 719 25.17 -18.47 -0.45
CA ASP A 719 24.30 -19.42 0.24
C ASP A 719 24.54 -20.84 -0.30
N GLU A 720 25.34 -21.63 0.42
CA GLU A 720 25.71 -22.99 0.01
C GLU A 720 24.50 -23.93 -0.16
N GLU A 721 23.44 -23.72 0.62
CA GLU A 721 22.23 -24.56 0.58
C GLU A 721 21.48 -24.32 -0.74
N LEU A 722 21.21 -23.05 -1.05
CA LEU A 722 20.54 -22.65 -2.29
C LEU A 722 21.36 -23.02 -3.53
N VAL A 723 22.67 -22.75 -3.52
CA VAL A 723 23.56 -23.07 -4.64
C VAL A 723 23.56 -24.58 -4.92
N ARG A 724 23.54 -25.41 -3.88
CA ARG A 724 23.48 -26.87 -4.02
C ARG A 724 22.14 -27.35 -4.60
N GLU A 725 21.03 -26.72 -4.23
CA GLU A 725 19.72 -26.99 -4.83
C GLU A 725 19.69 -26.63 -6.32
N VAL A 726 20.24 -25.47 -6.70
CA VAL A 726 20.33 -25.04 -8.10
C VAL A 726 21.11 -26.05 -8.95
N LEU A 727 22.26 -26.51 -8.45
CA LEU A 727 23.07 -27.50 -9.15
C LEU A 727 22.32 -28.82 -9.32
N PHE A 728 21.59 -29.26 -8.30
CA PHE A 728 20.77 -30.45 -8.37
C PHE A 728 19.65 -30.30 -9.41
N ASP A 729 18.94 -29.18 -9.40
CA ASP A 729 17.87 -28.86 -10.34
C ASP A 729 18.38 -28.81 -11.79
N ALA A 730 19.59 -28.28 -12.01
CA ALA A 730 20.23 -28.24 -13.33
C ALA A 730 20.43 -29.65 -13.91
N VAL A 731 20.95 -30.58 -13.09
CA VAL A 731 21.21 -31.97 -13.50
C VAL A 731 19.91 -32.74 -13.73
N VAL A 732 18.93 -32.63 -12.84
CA VAL A 732 17.65 -33.35 -12.98
C VAL A 732 16.86 -32.89 -14.20
N THR A 733 16.95 -31.60 -14.54
CA THR A 733 16.24 -31.02 -15.68
C THR A 733 16.99 -31.14 -17.00
N ALA A 734 18.30 -31.46 -17.01
CA ALA A 734 19.11 -31.59 -18.23
C ALA A 734 18.50 -32.48 -19.34
N PRO A 735 17.87 -33.64 -19.03
CA PRO A 735 17.26 -34.48 -20.07
C PRO A 735 16.09 -33.81 -20.83
N MET A 736 15.51 -32.73 -20.30
CA MET A 736 14.42 -32.00 -20.94
C MET A 736 14.88 -31.30 -22.21
N GLU A 737 16.12 -30.80 -22.25
CA GLU A 737 16.70 -30.16 -23.43
C GLU A 737 16.74 -31.13 -24.62
N ALA A 738 17.28 -32.33 -24.40
CA ALA A 738 17.37 -33.37 -25.42
C ALA A 738 15.97 -33.79 -25.92
N TYR A 739 15.00 -33.88 -25.00
CA TYR A 739 13.62 -34.23 -25.31
C TYR A 739 12.93 -33.15 -26.17
N TRP A 740 13.02 -31.89 -25.77
CA TRP A 740 12.43 -30.77 -26.52
C TRP A 740 13.11 -30.57 -27.88
N THR A 741 14.43 -30.72 -27.95
CA THR A 741 15.18 -30.63 -29.21
C THR A 741 14.77 -31.74 -30.17
N ALA A 742 14.63 -32.98 -29.69
CA ALA A 742 14.15 -34.10 -30.50
C ALA A 742 12.71 -33.89 -31.00
N LEU A 743 11.84 -33.32 -30.17
CA LEU A 743 10.48 -32.94 -30.56
C LEU A 743 10.50 -31.83 -31.61
N ALA A 744 11.30 -30.78 -31.43
CA ALA A 744 11.42 -29.66 -32.37
C ALA A 744 11.86 -30.14 -33.77
N LEU A 745 12.82 -31.07 -33.83
CA LEU A 745 13.31 -31.64 -35.09
C LEU A 745 12.28 -32.54 -35.80
N ASN A 746 11.36 -33.16 -35.06
CA ASN A 746 10.31 -34.02 -35.62
C ASN A 746 9.13 -33.23 -36.21
N ILE A 747 9.02 -31.93 -35.92
CA ILE A 747 7.98 -31.06 -36.48
C ILE A 747 8.33 -30.77 -37.94
N SER A 748 7.87 -31.62 -38.85
CA SER A 748 8.07 -31.45 -40.29
C SER A 748 7.46 -30.12 -40.78
N LYS A 749 8.06 -29.53 -41.83
CA LYS A 749 7.76 -28.19 -42.37
C LYS A 749 6.30 -27.94 -42.82
N GLU A 750 5.40 -28.93 -42.76
CA GLU A 750 4.06 -28.84 -43.35
C GLU A 750 2.88 -29.34 -42.48
N SER A 751 3.04 -29.59 -41.18
CA SER A 751 1.89 -29.91 -40.30
C SER A 751 1.86 -29.04 -39.05
N GLU A 752 0.99 -28.02 -39.07
CA GLU A 752 0.46 -27.19 -37.97
C GLU A 752 1.45 -26.82 -36.84
N GLN A 753 1.85 -25.55 -36.77
CA GLN A 753 2.57 -25.00 -35.62
C GLN A 753 1.67 -25.06 -34.37
N VAL A 754 1.85 -26.10 -33.54
CA VAL A 754 0.98 -26.42 -32.39
C VAL A 754 1.33 -25.62 -31.14
N VAL A 755 2.63 -25.56 -30.79
CA VAL A 755 3.15 -24.95 -29.56
C VAL A 755 4.30 -24.03 -29.93
N ASP A 756 4.36 -22.84 -29.34
CA ASP A 756 5.43 -21.87 -29.59
C ASP A 756 6.65 -22.16 -28.72
N MET A 757 6.43 -22.43 -27.42
CA MET A 757 7.47 -22.61 -26.40
C MET A 757 7.04 -23.64 -25.34
N ALA A 758 8.01 -24.40 -24.81
CA ALA A 758 7.91 -25.08 -23.52
C ALA A 758 8.81 -24.39 -22.48
N PHE A 759 8.35 -24.38 -21.23
CA PHE A 759 9.08 -23.78 -20.11
C PHE A 759 8.96 -24.61 -18.85
N LEU A 760 9.94 -24.48 -17.98
CA LEU A 760 10.04 -25.18 -16.70
C LEU A 760 10.66 -24.23 -15.68
N GLY A 761 10.05 -24.13 -14.49
CA GLY A 761 10.66 -23.47 -13.35
C GLY A 761 10.76 -24.42 -12.18
N THR A 762 11.87 -24.34 -11.45
CA THR A 762 12.06 -25.09 -10.21
C THR A 762 11.89 -24.18 -9.00
N ARG A 763 11.89 -24.79 -7.81
CA ARG A 763 11.86 -24.07 -6.55
C ARG A 763 13.10 -23.21 -6.36
N ALA A 764 14.29 -23.63 -6.80
CA ALA A 764 15.55 -22.92 -6.57
C ALA A 764 15.78 -21.70 -7.48
N GLY A 765 14.78 -21.28 -8.26
CA GLY A 765 14.90 -20.13 -9.17
C GLY A 765 15.50 -20.45 -10.54
N LEU A 766 15.63 -21.74 -10.88
CA LEU A 766 16.08 -22.19 -12.20
C LEU A 766 14.91 -22.13 -13.20
N LEU A 767 15.09 -21.38 -14.28
CA LEU A 767 14.15 -21.30 -15.41
C LEU A 767 14.80 -21.94 -16.64
N ARG A 768 14.11 -22.90 -17.25
CA ARG A 768 14.50 -23.51 -18.52
C ARG A 768 13.43 -23.25 -19.56
N SER A 769 13.82 -22.82 -20.75
CA SER A 769 12.85 -22.57 -21.84
C SER A 769 13.40 -23.04 -23.18
N SER A 770 12.52 -23.61 -24.01
CA SER A 770 12.86 -24.07 -25.35
C SER A 770 11.80 -23.61 -26.35
N LEU A 771 12.27 -23.02 -27.44
CA LEU A 771 11.43 -22.58 -28.56
C LEU A 771 11.25 -23.72 -29.56
N PHE A 772 10.00 -24.04 -29.91
CA PHE A 772 9.70 -24.99 -31.00
C PHE A 772 9.58 -24.29 -32.36
N VAL A 773 9.41 -22.97 -32.34
CA VAL A 773 9.28 -22.13 -33.52
C VAL A 773 10.43 -21.10 -33.53
N GLY A 774 10.96 -20.77 -34.71
CA GLY A 774 12.00 -19.74 -34.82
C GLY A 774 11.58 -18.42 -34.15
N SER A 775 12.52 -17.74 -33.49
CA SER A 775 12.29 -16.55 -32.66
C SER A 775 11.49 -15.43 -33.34
N GLU A 776 11.57 -15.32 -34.66
CA GLU A 776 10.80 -14.34 -35.44
C GLU A 776 9.30 -14.63 -35.54
N LYS A 777 8.90 -15.91 -35.40
CA LYS A 777 7.53 -16.42 -35.58
C LYS A 777 6.81 -16.73 -34.25
N VAL A 778 7.47 -16.48 -33.12
CA VAL A 778 6.87 -16.61 -31.79
C VAL A 778 5.78 -15.54 -31.63
N SER A 779 4.58 -15.98 -31.26
CA SER A 779 3.40 -15.11 -31.11
C SER A 779 3.61 -14.00 -30.10
N ASP A 780 4.36 -14.30 -29.05
CA ASP A 780 4.77 -13.36 -28.02
C ASP A 780 6.29 -13.36 -27.89
N ARG A 781 6.93 -12.29 -28.38
CA ARG A 781 8.40 -12.17 -28.34
C ARG A 781 8.94 -12.00 -26.92
N LYS A 782 8.09 -11.62 -25.96
CA LYS A 782 8.43 -11.52 -24.54
C LYS A 782 7.69 -12.62 -23.78
N PHE A 783 8.31 -13.78 -23.68
CA PHE A 783 7.76 -14.92 -22.93
C PHE A 783 7.27 -14.54 -21.52
N LEU A 784 7.91 -13.55 -20.91
CA LEU A 784 7.47 -12.93 -19.66
C LEU A 784 6.91 -11.54 -20.01
N THR A 785 5.66 -11.27 -19.64
CA THR A 785 5.14 -9.89 -19.64
C THR A 785 6.00 -9.02 -18.72
N PRO A 786 6.03 -7.68 -18.83
CA PRO A 786 6.71 -6.84 -17.83
C PRO A 786 6.23 -7.11 -16.39
N GLU A 787 5.00 -7.62 -16.24
CA GLU A 787 4.37 -8.01 -14.98
C GLU A 787 4.81 -9.40 -14.52
N ASP A 788 5.06 -10.32 -15.46
CA ASP A 788 5.74 -11.59 -15.21
C ASP A 788 7.23 -11.36 -14.96
N GLU A 789 7.96 -10.51 -15.69
CA GLU A 789 9.34 -10.11 -15.39
C GLU A 789 9.44 -9.48 -13.99
N ALA A 790 8.43 -8.70 -13.59
CA ALA A 790 8.30 -8.16 -12.23
C ALA A 790 7.77 -9.17 -11.19
N SER A 791 7.47 -10.42 -11.56
CA SER A 791 7.02 -11.49 -10.65
C SER A 791 7.73 -12.84 -10.85
N VAL A 792 8.69 -12.91 -11.78
CA VAL A 792 9.45 -14.11 -12.09
C VAL A 792 10.59 -14.16 -11.12
N PHE A 793 10.38 -14.95 -10.07
CA PHE A 793 11.34 -15.13 -9.00
C PHE A 793 11.84 -13.79 -8.47
N THR A 794 10.92 -12.86 -8.24
CA THR A 794 11.26 -11.68 -7.42
C THR A 794 11.46 -12.13 -5.98
N LEU A 795 12.15 -11.31 -5.17
CA LEU A 795 12.24 -11.51 -3.72
C LEU A 795 10.86 -11.77 -3.09
N ASP A 796 9.81 -11.18 -3.69
CA ASP A 796 8.48 -11.12 -3.11
C ASP A 796 7.49 -12.15 -3.66
N ARG A 797 7.63 -12.77 -4.84
CA ARG A 797 6.64 -13.74 -5.35
C ARG A 797 7.24 -14.76 -6.31
N PHE A 798 6.75 -16.00 -6.24
CA PHE A 798 6.87 -16.95 -7.35
C PHE A 798 5.96 -16.53 -8.52
N PRO A 799 6.33 -16.88 -9.77
CA PRO A 799 5.52 -16.56 -10.95
C PRO A 799 4.06 -17.01 -10.80
N LEU A 800 3.11 -16.25 -11.37
CA LEU A 800 1.68 -16.54 -11.26
C LEU A 800 1.33 -17.96 -11.76
N TRP A 801 1.94 -18.40 -12.86
CA TRP A 801 1.75 -19.75 -13.40
C TRP A 801 2.28 -20.83 -12.47
N TYR A 802 3.37 -20.58 -11.72
CA TYR A 802 3.92 -21.54 -10.77
C TYR A 802 2.96 -21.70 -9.57
N ARG A 803 2.50 -20.58 -9.00
CA ARG A 803 1.56 -20.55 -7.86
C ARG A 803 0.19 -21.15 -8.20
N GLN A 804 -0.29 -20.97 -9.42
CA GLN A 804 -1.54 -21.62 -9.83
C GLN A 804 -1.34 -23.10 -10.12
N ALA A 805 -0.22 -23.49 -10.73
CA ALA A 805 0.07 -24.89 -10.99
C ALA A 805 0.23 -25.70 -9.70
N SER A 806 0.78 -25.11 -8.63
CA SER A 806 0.99 -25.79 -7.34
C SER A 806 -0.30 -26.15 -6.61
N GLU A 807 -1.31 -25.29 -6.67
CA GLU A 807 -2.61 -25.48 -5.99
C GLU A 807 -3.49 -26.53 -6.68
N HIS A 808 -3.30 -26.72 -7.98
CA HIS A 808 -4.03 -27.73 -8.73
C HIS A 808 -3.39 -29.12 -8.55
N PRO A 809 -4.18 -30.21 -8.52
CA PRO A 809 -3.65 -31.56 -8.37
C PRO A 809 -2.57 -31.86 -9.42
N ALA A 810 -1.46 -32.44 -8.96
CA ALA A 810 -0.33 -32.77 -9.83
C ALA A 810 -0.78 -33.62 -11.04
N GLY A 811 -0.40 -33.19 -12.24
CA GLY A 811 -0.83 -33.80 -13.49
C GLY A 811 -2.10 -33.18 -14.11
N SER A 812 -2.87 -32.35 -13.40
CA SER A 812 -3.91 -31.52 -14.02
C SER A 812 -3.30 -30.21 -14.54
N PHE A 813 -3.83 -29.70 -15.66
CA PHE A 813 -3.31 -28.49 -16.29
C PHE A 813 -4.20 -27.27 -16.04
N VAL A 814 -3.57 -26.15 -15.69
CA VAL A 814 -4.22 -24.85 -15.55
C VAL A 814 -4.00 -24.03 -16.81
N PHE A 815 -5.09 -23.58 -17.43
CA PHE A 815 -5.09 -22.81 -18.66
C PHE A 815 -5.44 -21.34 -18.41
N ASN A 816 -4.59 -20.44 -18.91
CA ASN A 816 -4.76 -19.00 -18.79
C ASN A 816 -4.58 -18.30 -20.14
N LEU A 817 -5.42 -17.31 -20.41
CA LEU A 817 -5.28 -16.40 -21.55
C LEU A 817 -4.24 -15.33 -21.27
N ARG A 818 -3.47 -14.99 -22.30
CA ARG A 818 -2.56 -13.84 -22.32
C ARG A 818 -2.91 -12.86 -23.43
N TRP A 819 -2.64 -11.59 -23.15
CA TRP A 819 -2.87 -10.45 -24.05
C TRP A 819 -1.54 -9.95 -24.60
N ALA A 820 -1.53 -9.49 -25.84
CA ALA A 820 -0.37 -8.81 -26.39
C ALA A 820 -0.31 -7.37 -25.86
N GLU A 821 0.74 -7.01 -25.13
CA GLU A 821 0.92 -5.63 -24.67
C GLU A 821 1.69 -4.79 -25.71
N GLY A 822 1.03 -3.76 -26.24
CA GLY A 822 1.62 -2.77 -27.11
C GLY A 822 0.63 -1.64 -27.44
N PRO A 823 1.10 -0.41 -27.71
CA PRO A 823 0.23 0.71 -28.09
C PRO A 823 -0.54 0.48 -29.40
N GLU A 824 -0.14 -0.52 -30.21
CA GLU A 824 -0.72 -0.83 -31.53
C GLU A 824 -1.60 -2.10 -31.55
N SER A 825 -1.64 -2.89 -30.47
CA SER A 825 -2.34 -4.19 -30.41
C SER A 825 -3.23 -4.36 -29.19
N ALA A 826 -3.87 -3.28 -28.73
CA ALA A 826 -4.84 -3.34 -27.65
C ALA A 826 -6.14 -4.03 -28.13
N GLY A 827 -6.32 -5.32 -27.82
CA GLY A 827 -7.65 -5.94 -27.85
C GLY A 827 -7.78 -7.41 -28.25
N GLU A 828 -6.71 -8.11 -28.68
CA GLU A 828 -6.84 -9.53 -29.06
C GLU A 828 -5.95 -10.44 -28.19
N PRO A 829 -6.52 -11.49 -27.56
CA PRO A 829 -5.74 -12.48 -26.82
C PRO A 829 -4.98 -13.36 -27.83
N MET A 830 -3.66 -13.28 -27.83
CA MET A 830 -2.85 -13.98 -28.83
C MET A 830 -2.46 -15.40 -28.39
N VAL A 831 -2.35 -15.65 -27.08
CA VAL A 831 -1.66 -16.84 -26.57
C VAL A 831 -2.32 -17.43 -25.33
N VAL A 832 -2.32 -18.76 -25.24
CA VAL A 832 -2.75 -19.53 -24.06
C VAL A 832 -1.54 -20.16 -23.40
N THR A 833 -1.46 -20.04 -22.09
CA THR A 833 -0.46 -20.73 -21.27
C THR A 833 -1.12 -21.87 -20.52
N ALA A 834 -0.52 -23.06 -20.60
CA ALA A 834 -0.95 -24.24 -19.87
C ALA A 834 0.18 -24.67 -18.92
N SER A 835 -0.11 -24.84 -17.64
CA SER A 835 0.90 -25.17 -16.62
C SER A 835 0.43 -26.27 -15.68
N THR A 836 1.35 -27.10 -15.18
CA THR A 836 1.08 -28.17 -14.21
C THR A 836 2.25 -28.32 -13.25
N ALA A 837 1.96 -28.66 -11.99
CA ALA A 837 2.98 -28.96 -11.00
C ALA A 837 3.43 -30.43 -11.08
N VAL A 838 4.73 -30.63 -10.84
CA VAL A 838 5.36 -31.94 -10.71
C VAL A 838 5.65 -32.18 -9.22
N ALA A 839 4.83 -33.04 -8.63
CA ALA A 839 5.01 -33.49 -7.25
C ALA A 839 5.81 -34.81 -7.19
N VAL A 840 6.65 -34.90 -6.17
CA VAL A 840 7.51 -36.05 -5.86
C VAL A 840 7.13 -36.59 -4.50
N THR A 841 7.10 -37.92 -4.38
CA THR A 841 6.70 -38.61 -3.16
C THR A 841 7.85 -39.49 -2.69
N VAL A 842 8.40 -39.22 -1.51
CA VAL A 842 9.49 -39.99 -0.87
C VAL A 842 9.05 -40.29 0.57
N ASP A 843 9.19 -41.53 1.04
CA ASP A 843 8.83 -41.93 2.41
C ASP A 843 7.41 -41.54 2.85
N LYS A 844 6.44 -41.62 1.93
CA LYS A 844 5.02 -41.20 2.11
C LYS A 844 4.81 -39.69 2.31
N LYS A 845 5.85 -38.88 2.23
CA LYS A 845 5.77 -37.41 2.19
C LYS A 845 5.73 -36.95 0.73
N THR A 846 4.97 -35.91 0.43
CA THR A 846 4.79 -35.40 -0.94
C THR A 846 5.19 -33.92 -0.99
N ALA A 847 6.08 -33.56 -1.90
CA ALA A 847 6.55 -32.19 -2.10
C ALA A 847 6.47 -31.79 -3.58
N ILE A 848 6.25 -30.51 -3.85
CA ILE A 848 6.29 -29.96 -5.21
C ILE A 848 7.75 -29.65 -5.56
N ALA A 849 8.24 -30.24 -6.65
CA ALA A 849 9.62 -30.05 -7.10
C ALA A 849 9.73 -28.93 -8.15
N ALA A 850 8.85 -28.93 -9.14
CA ALA A 850 8.90 -28.01 -10.26
C ALA A 850 7.51 -27.76 -10.85
N ALA A 851 7.35 -26.70 -11.61
CA ALA A 851 6.19 -26.45 -12.45
C ALA A 851 6.63 -26.37 -13.92
N VAL A 852 5.89 -27.06 -14.79
CA VAL A 852 6.19 -27.17 -16.22
C VAL A 852 5.00 -26.68 -17.01
N GLY A 853 5.24 -25.99 -18.11
CA GLY A 853 4.18 -25.47 -18.95
C GLY A 853 4.54 -25.35 -20.42
N VAL A 854 3.52 -25.02 -21.20
CA VAL A 854 3.62 -24.75 -22.63
C VAL A 854 2.84 -23.50 -22.99
N GLN A 855 3.35 -22.79 -23.98
CA GLN A 855 2.73 -21.62 -24.56
C GLN A 855 2.25 -21.97 -25.98
N MET A 856 0.96 -21.78 -26.26
CA MET A 856 0.34 -22.18 -27.54
C MET A 856 -0.56 -21.08 -28.11
N LYS A 857 -0.69 -21.07 -29.44
CA LYS A 857 -1.59 -20.14 -30.15
C LYS A 857 -3.04 -20.44 -29.82
N LEU A 858 -3.81 -19.37 -29.55
CA LEU A 858 -5.24 -19.50 -29.27
C LEU A 858 -6.01 -20.13 -30.46
N GLU A 859 -5.65 -19.77 -31.69
CA GLU A 859 -6.26 -20.34 -32.90
C GLU A 859 -6.15 -21.87 -32.97
N PHE A 860 -5.03 -22.43 -32.50
CA PHE A 860 -4.83 -23.88 -32.50
C PHE A 860 -5.83 -24.57 -31.57
N LEU A 861 -5.99 -24.01 -30.35
CA LEU A 861 -6.93 -24.52 -29.36
C LEU A 861 -8.37 -24.45 -29.86
N GLN A 862 -8.75 -23.33 -30.50
CA GLN A 862 -10.06 -23.18 -31.13
C GLN A 862 -10.31 -24.23 -32.21
N ARG A 863 -9.38 -24.45 -33.14
CA ARG A 863 -9.52 -25.47 -34.20
C ARG A 863 -9.73 -26.86 -33.62
N LYS A 864 -8.98 -27.22 -32.58
CA LYS A 864 -9.14 -28.50 -31.86
C LYS A 864 -10.51 -28.61 -31.18
N PHE A 865 -10.96 -27.54 -30.53
CA PHE A 865 -12.27 -27.49 -29.90
C PHE A 865 -13.39 -27.70 -30.92
N TRP A 866 -13.38 -26.94 -32.02
CA TRP A 866 -14.41 -27.06 -33.06
C TRP A 866 -14.39 -28.45 -33.72
N ALA A 867 -13.22 -29.04 -33.94
CA ALA A 867 -13.10 -30.42 -34.43
C ALA A 867 -13.69 -31.46 -33.46
N ALA A 868 -13.50 -31.29 -32.14
CA ALA A 868 -14.07 -32.18 -31.12
C ALA A 868 -15.61 -32.10 -31.08
N THR A 869 -16.17 -30.90 -31.27
CA THR A 869 -17.64 -30.68 -31.28
C THR A 869 -18.37 -31.24 -32.50
N ARG A 870 -17.65 -31.83 -33.47
CA ARG A 870 -18.23 -32.53 -34.63
C ARG A 870 -18.48 -34.02 -34.38
N GLN A 871 -17.98 -34.59 -33.29
CA GLN A 871 -18.19 -36.01 -32.97
C GLN A 871 -19.56 -36.24 -32.32
N CYS A 872 -20.27 -37.31 -32.67
CA CYS A 872 -21.50 -37.72 -31.99
C CYS A 872 -21.52 -39.22 -31.69
N SER A 873 -22.33 -39.62 -30.73
CA SER A 873 -22.61 -41.03 -30.43
C SER A 873 -23.30 -41.70 -31.62
N THR A 874 -22.85 -42.90 -31.98
CA THR A 874 -23.35 -43.69 -33.12
C THR A 874 -24.77 -44.24 -32.94
N VAL A 875 -25.43 -43.92 -31.82
CA VAL A 875 -26.72 -44.48 -31.41
C VAL A 875 -27.89 -43.61 -31.90
N ASP A 876 -27.68 -42.30 -32.14
CA ASP A 876 -28.73 -41.33 -32.50
C ASP A 876 -28.49 -40.66 -33.88
N GLY A 877 -28.57 -41.43 -34.98
CA GLY A 877 -28.66 -40.88 -36.33
C GLY A 877 -27.49 -39.97 -36.79
N PRO A 878 -27.64 -39.22 -37.91
CA PRO A 878 -26.63 -38.27 -38.38
C PRO A 878 -26.55 -37.04 -37.46
N CYS A 879 -25.34 -36.60 -37.10
CA CYS A 879 -25.07 -35.40 -36.30
C CYS A 879 -25.78 -34.15 -36.85
N THR A 880 -26.84 -33.67 -36.19
CA THR A 880 -27.57 -32.46 -36.62
C THR A 880 -27.20 -31.18 -35.88
N GLN A 881 -26.37 -31.25 -34.81
CA GLN A 881 -26.03 -30.09 -33.99
C GLN A 881 -24.53 -30.08 -33.65
N SER A 882 -23.84 -29.02 -34.02
CA SER A 882 -22.45 -28.73 -33.64
C SER A 882 -22.34 -27.33 -33.03
N CYS A 883 -21.26 -27.08 -32.30
CA CYS A 883 -20.99 -25.75 -31.75
C CYS A 883 -20.58 -24.70 -32.82
N GLU A 884 -20.30 -25.12 -34.06
CA GLU A 884 -20.09 -24.21 -35.18
C GLU A 884 -21.42 -23.68 -35.74
N ASP A 885 -22.51 -24.43 -35.58
CA ASP A 885 -23.83 -24.07 -36.08
C ASP A 885 -24.38 -22.81 -35.37
N SER A 886 -25.34 -22.13 -36.00
CA SER A 886 -26.02 -20.96 -35.38
C SER A 886 -27.00 -21.33 -34.27
N ASP A 887 -27.25 -22.63 -34.09
CA ASP A 887 -28.30 -23.15 -33.21
C ASP A 887 -27.81 -23.33 -31.76
N LEU A 888 -26.50 -23.24 -31.51
CA LEU A 888 -25.88 -23.38 -30.19
C LEU A 888 -24.81 -22.31 -29.98
N ASN A 889 -24.73 -21.77 -28.76
CA ASN A 889 -23.63 -20.94 -28.29
C ASN A 889 -22.78 -21.76 -27.31
N CYS A 890 -21.53 -22.05 -27.69
CA CYS A 890 -20.61 -22.82 -26.87
C CYS A 890 -19.47 -21.95 -26.35
N PHE A 891 -19.26 -22.00 -25.04
CA PHE A 891 -18.20 -21.30 -24.33
C PHE A 891 -17.32 -22.31 -23.59
N VAL A 892 -16.01 -22.14 -23.68
CA VAL A 892 -15.09 -22.78 -22.74
C VAL A 892 -14.67 -21.72 -21.74
N ILE A 893 -15.00 -21.94 -20.47
CA ILE A 893 -14.74 -21.00 -19.37
C ILE A 893 -13.75 -21.61 -18.38
N ASP A 894 -12.97 -20.77 -17.71
CA ASP A 894 -12.15 -21.21 -16.58
C ASP A 894 -12.97 -21.39 -15.30
N ASN A 895 -12.32 -21.91 -14.27
CA ASN A 895 -12.87 -22.09 -12.93
C ASN A 895 -13.24 -20.76 -12.22
N ASN A 896 -12.90 -19.59 -12.80
CA ASN A 896 -13.27 -18.27 -12.30
C ASN A 896 -14.33 -17.57 -13.17
N GLY A 897 -14.80 -18.21 -14.25
CA GLY A 897 -15.83 -17.69 -15.15
C GLY A 897 -15.33 -16.78 -16.27
N PHE A 898 -14.03 -16.78 -16.58
CA PHE A 898 -13.49 -16.09 -17.76
C PHE A 898 -13.57 -16.98 -19.00
N ILE A 899 -13.96 -16.39 -20.12
CA ILE A 899 -14.16 -17.11 -21.39
C ILE A 899 -12.81 -17.32 -22.09
N LEU A 900 -12.39 -18.58 -22.27
CA LEU A 900 -11.21 -18.95 -23.07
C LEU A 900 -11.53 -19.07 -24.56
N ILE A 901 -12.62 -19.77 -24.88
CA ILE A 901 -13.04 -20.02 -26.27
C ILE A 901 -14.48 -19.56 -26.41
N SER A 902 -14.72 -18.70 -27.39
CA SER A 902 -16.04 -18.35 -27.89
C SER A 902 -16.02 -18.33 -29.42
N LYS A 903 -17.20 -18.44 -30.04
CA LYS A 903 -17.41 -18.19 -31.47
C LYS A 903 -17.05 -16.76 -31.88
N ARG A 904 -17.20 -15.78 -30.97
CA ARG A 904 -16.83 -14.37 -31.22
C ARG A 904 -15.53 -14.02 -30.49
N SER A 905 -14.57 -13.48 -31.23
CA SER A 905 -13.26 -13.13 -30.66
C SER A 905 -13.33 -12.04 -29.58
N GLN A 906 -14.28 -11.10 -29.69
CA GLN A 906 -14.46 -10.00 -28.73
C GLN A 906 -14.96 -10.44 -27.34
N GLU A 907 -15.48 -11.66 -27.22
CA GLU A 907 -15.98 -12.22 -25.94
C GLU A 907 -14.86 -12.94 -25.17
N MET A 908 -13.76 -13.29 -25.83
CA MET A 908 -12.65 -14.01 -25.21
C MET A 908 -11.93 -13.13 -24.19
N GLY A 909 -11.62 -13.71 -23.03
CA GLY A 909 -10.98 -13.05 -21.90
C GLY A 909 -11.90 -12.11 -21.11
N ARG A 910 -13.16 -11.95 -21.52
CA ARG A 910 -14.19 -11.27 -20.71
C ARG A 910 -14.82 -12.24 -19.72
N PHE A 911 -15.35 -11.68 -18.64
CA PHE A 911 -16.10 -12.45 -17.66
C PHE A 911 -17.45 -12.86 -18.22
N LEU A 912 -17.86 -14.10 -18.00
CA LEU A 912 -19.13 -14.65 -18.50
C LEU A 912 -20.33 -13.81 -18.09
N GLY A 913 -20.34 -13.25 -16.89
CA GLY A 913 -21.42 -12.39 -16.40
C GLY A 913 -21.60 -11.08 -17.16
N GLU A 914 -20.56 -10.58 -17.83
CA GLU A 914 -20.65 -9.40 -18.70
C GLU A 914 -21.24 -9.73 -20.08
N VAL A 915 -21.02 -10.96 -20.55
CA VAL A 915 -21.45 -11.42 -21.88
C VAL A 915 -22.85 -12.04 -21.82
N ASP A 916 -23.09 -12.90 -20.83
CA ASP A 916 -24.36 -13.63 -20.61
C ASP A 916 -24.71 -13.64 -19.10
N GLY A 917 -25.19 -12.49 -18.62
CA GLY A 917 -25.61 -12.32 -17.21
C GLY A 917 -26.72 -13.28 -16.77
N ALA A 918 -27.58 -13.71 -17.70
CA ALA A 918 -28.66 -14.65 -17.43
C ALA A 918 -28.12 -16.06 -17.11
N ALA A 919 -27.17 -16.56 -17.91
CA ALA A 919 -26.51 -17.83 -17.64
C ALA A 919 -25.74 -17.78 -16.32
N MET A 920 -24.96 -16.71 -16.08
CA MET A 920 -24.17 -16.60 -14.84
C MET A 920 -25.05 -16.51 -13.59
N THR A 921 -26.14 -15.74 -13.62
CA THR A 921 -27.09 -15.63 -12.50
C THR A 921 -27.71 -17.00 -12.15
N GLN A 922 -28.02 -17.81 -13.16
CA GLN A 922 -28.57 -19.14 -12.94
C GLN A 922 -27.52 -20.13 -12.43
N LEU A 923 -26.26 -20.02 -12.88
CA LEU A 923 -25.16 -20.83 -12.35
C LEU A 923 -24.86 -20.51 -10.88
N LEU A 924 -25.03 -19.25 -10.47
CA LEU A 924 -24.96 -18.83 -9.07
C LEU A 924 -26.13 -19.39 -8.26
N SER A 925 -27.36 -19.33 -8.77
CA SER A 925 -28.54 -19.85 -8.06
C SER A 925 -28.50 -21.37 -7.86
N MET A 926 -27.86 -22.09 -8.78
CA MET A 926 -27.63 -23.54 -8.69
C MET A 926 -26.41 -23.92 -7.85
N GLY A 927 -25.59 -22.96 -7.41
CA GLY A 927 -24.37 -23.22 -6.64
C GLY A 927 -23.20 -23.78 -7.46
N VAL A 928 -23.27 -23.77 -8.80
CA VAL A 928 -22.16 -24.18 -9.68
C VAL A 928 -20.99 -23.22 -9.52
N PHE A 929 -21.29 -21.92 -9.45
CA PHE A 929 -20.37 -20.88 -9.03
C PHE A 929 -20.80 -20.31 -7.68
N SER A 930 -19.82 -19.96 -6.85
CA SER A 930 -20.03 -19.16 -5.65
C SER A 930 -19.47 -17.76 -5.85
N GLN A 931 -20.26 -16.75 -5.45
CA GLN A 931 -19.81 -15.37 -5.35
C GLN A 931 -19.11 -15.15 -4.01
N VAL A 932 -17.87 -14.67 -4.06
CA VAL A 932 -17.05 -14.34 -2.90
C VAL A 932 -16.73 -12.85 -2.95
N THR A 933 -17.10 -12.12 -1.91
CA THR A 933 -16.81 -10.69 -1.79
C THR A 933 -15.40 -10.50 -1.23
N MET A 934 -14.58 -9.75 -1.95
CA MET A 934 -13.23 -9.36 -1.55
C MET A 934 -13.20 -7.86 -1.26
N TYR A 935 -12.35 -7.46 -0.31
CA TYR A 935 -12.14 -6.07 0.07
C TYR A 935 -10.73 -5.61 -0.30
N ASP A 936 -10.61 -4.39 -0.83
CA ASP A 936 -9.33 -3.71 -1.05
C ASP A 936 -9.36 -2.37 -0.28
N TYR A 937 -8.69 -2.37 0.88
CA TYR A 937 -8.52 -1.21 1.77
C TYR A 937 -7.42 -0.25 1.32
N GLN A 938 -6.64 -0.61 0.30
CA GLN A 938 -5.55 0.21 -0.24
C GLN A 938 -5.93 0.82 -1.60
N ALA A 939 -7.22 0.85 -1.95
CA ALA A 939 -7.68 1.40 -3.22
C ALA A 939 -7.63 2.94 -3.24
N MET A 940 -7.59 3.50 -4.45
CA MET A 940 -7.57 4.94 -4.67
C MET A 940 -8.80 5.34 -5.50
N CYS A 941 -9.74 6.04 -4.88
CA CYS A 941 -10.99 6.46 -5.50
C CYS A 941 -10.92 7.91 -5.97
N LYS A 942 -11.72 8.24 -6.97
CA LYS A 942 -11.98 9.64 -7.28
C LYS A 942 -12.89 10.20 -6.19
N PRO A 943 -12.59 11.37 -5.61
CA PRO A 943 -13.47 11.98 -4.63
C PRO A 943 -14.85 12.12 -5.25
N SER A 944 -15.89 11.71 -4.52
CA SER A 944 -17.24 12.02 -4.95
C SER A 944 -17.33 13.54 -5.03
N SER A 945 -17.45 14.09 -6.24
CA SER A 945 -17.77 15.49 -6.37
C SER A 945 -19.09 15.66 -5.63
N HIS A 946 -19.05 16.26 -4.44
CA HIS A 946 -20.21 16.95 -3.92
C HIS A 946 -20.50 18.00 -4.97
N HIS A 947 -21.33 17.63 -5.92
CA HIS A 947 -22.16 18.57 -6.61
C HIS A 947 -22.98 19.22 -5.49
N HIS A 948 -22.41 20.26 -4.86
CA HIS A 948 -23.23 21.44 -4.65
C HIS A 948 -23.94 21.59 -5.98
N SER A 949 -25.22 21.30 -5.98
CA SER A 949 -26.06 21.54 -7.13
C SER A 949 -26.04 23.04 -7.35
N ALA A 950 -24.97 23.52 -7.98
CA ALA A 950 -24.98 24.62 -8.90
C ALA A 950 -25.64 24.10 -10.18
N ALA A 951 -26.81 23.47 -10.05
CA ALA A 951 -27.86 23.66 -11.01
C ALA A 951 -28.22 25.15 -10.91
N GLN A 952 -27.38 26.00 -11.51
CA GLN A 952 -27.85 27.28 -11.96
C GLN A 952 -29.05 26.94 -12.85
N PRO A 953 -30.25 27.50 -12.57
CA PRO A 953 -31.33 27.35 -13.52
C PRO A 953 -30.81 27.97 -14.81
N LEU A 954 -30.92 27.25 -15.93
CA LEU A 954 -30.57 27.71 -17.26
C LEU A 954 -30.95 29.19 -17.41
N VAL A 955 -29.94 30.06 -17.27
CA VAL A 955 -30.10 31.50 -17.41
C VAL A 955 -30.38 31.70 -18.89
N SER A 956 -31.66 31.98 -19.20
CA SER A 956 -32.19 32.11 -20.55
C SER A 956 -31.24 32.93 -21.43
N PRO A 957 -30.99 32.53 -22.69
CA PRO A 957 -30.13 33.26 -23.62
C PRO A 957 -30.49 34.74 -23.77
N ILE A 958 -31.75 35.09 -23.49
CA ILE A 958 -32.25 36.47 -23.50
C ILE A 958 -31.66 37.30 -22.35
N SER A 959 -31.44 36.71 -21.18
CA SER A 959 -30.85 37.40 -20.04
C SER A 959 -29.34 37.62 -20.19
N ALA A 960 -28.62 36.67 -20.81
CA ALA A 960 -27.22 36.88 -21.20
C ALA A 960 -27.10 38.01 -22.24
N PHE A 961 -28.01 38.06 -23.21
CA PHE A 961 -28.09 39.15 -24.19
C PHE A 961 -28.44 40.51 -23.53
N LEU A 962 -29.37 40.54 -22.58
CA LEU A 962 -29.70 41.76 -21.83
C LEU A 962 -28.54 42.25 -20.96
N THR A 963 -27.75 41.33 -20.41
CA THR A 963 -26.58 41.70 -19.59
C THR A 963 -25.45 42.23 -20.47
N ALA A 964 -25.22 41.61 -21.64
CA ALA A 964 -24.25 42.07 -22.63
C ALA A 964 -24.63 43.44 -23.22
N THR A 965 -25.90 43.66 -23.56
CA THR A 965 -26.38 44.97 -24.04
C THR A 965 -26.30 46.04 -22.96
N ARG A 966 -26.57 45.70 -21.70
CA ARG A 966 -26.40 46.63 -20.57
C ARG A 966 -24.94 47.00 -20.34
N TRP A 967 -24.02 46.05 -20.41
CA TRP A 967 -22.58 46.31 -20.37
C TRP A 967 -22.13 47.20 -21.53
N LEU A 968 -22.60 46.91 -22.75
CA LEU A 968 -22.25 47.67 -23.94
C LEU A 968 -22.80 49.11 -23.92
N LEU A 969 -24.00 49.30 -23.35
CA LEU A 969 -24.55 50.63 -23.07
C LEU A 969 -23.74 51.39 -22.01
N GLN A 970 -23.21 50.69 -21.01
CA GLN A 970 -22.42 51.29 -19.94
C GLN A 970 -21.05 51.76 -20.45
N GLU A 971 -20.41 50.94 -21.29
CA GLU A 971 -19.16 51.31 -21.98
C GLU A 971 -19.38 52.43 -23.00
N LEU A 972 -20.49 52.42 -23.74
CA LEU A 972 -20.81 53.50 -24.68
C LEU A 972 -21.07 54.84 -23.96
N VAL A 973 -21.66 54.81 -22.77
CA VAL A 973 -21.85 56.00 -21.92
C VAL A 973 -20.52 56.50 -21.35
N LEU A 974 -19.63 55.60 -20.92
CA LEU A 974 -18.28 55.95 -20.45
C LEU A 974 -17.43 56.53 -21.59
N PHE A 975 -17.49 55.92 -22.78
CA PHE A 975 -16.82 56.41 -23.98
C PHE A 975 -17.32 57.78 -24.44
N LEU A 976 -18.65 58.03 -24.36
CA LEU A 976 -19.22 59.34 -24.68
C LEU A 976 -18.91 60.40 -23.61
N LEU A 977 -18.76 60.00 -22.34
CA LEU A 977 -18.28 60.87 -21.26
C LEU A 977 -16.80 61.23 -21.45
N GLU A 978 -15.95 60.25 -21.81
CA GLU A 978 -14.53 60.44 -22.15
C GLU A 978 -14.32 61.27 -23.42
N TRP A 979 -15.23 61.20 -24.40
CA TRP A 979 -15.13 62.00 -25.63
C TRP A 979 -15.63 63.45 -25.46
N SER A 980 -16.49 63.72 -24.45
CA SER A 980 -17.09 65.05 -24.24
C SER A 980 -16.28 65.98 -23.32
N VAL A 981 -15.31 65.44 -22.56
CA VAL A 981 -14.51 66.20 -21.60
C VAL A 981 -13.02 65.95 -21.89
N TRP A 982 -12.36 66.97 -22.42
CA TRP A 982 -10.92 67.08 -22.76
C TRP A 982 -10.46 66.60 -24.13
N GLY A 983 -10.54 67.53 -25.08
CA GLY A 983 -9.43 67.77 -25.98
C GLY A 983 -8.29 68.49 -25.25
N SER A 984 -7.06 68.04 -25.53
CA SER A 984 -5.78 68.73 -25.30
C SER A 984 -5.18 68.59 -23.89
N TRP A 985 -4.06 67.85 -23.75
CA TRP A 985 -2.68 68.36 -23.57
C TRP A 985 -1.71 67.17 -23.35
N TYR A 986 -0.47 67.37 -23.79
CA TYR A 986 0.62 66.40 -23.93
C TYR A 986 1.37 66.11 -22.61
N ASP A 987 1.97 64.91 -22.54
CA ASP A 987 3.25 64.54 -21.92
C ASP A 987 3.42 64.43 -20.39
N ARG A 988 3.63 63.20 -19.88
CA ARG A 988 4.97 62.63 -19.63
C ARG A 988 4.90 61.22 -19.04
N GLY A 989 5.84 60.37 -19.48
CA GLY A 989 5.91 58.95 -19.14
C GLY A 989 6.15 58.64 -17.67
N ALA A 990 5.50 57.56 -17.23
CA ALA A 990 5.92 56.70 -16.13
C ALA A 990 5.49 55.27 -16.50
N GLU A 991 6.45 54.43 -16.89
CA GLU A 991 6.25 52.98 -16.95
C GLU A 991 6.04 52.45 -15.53
N ALA A 992 4.79 52.24 -15.15
CA ALA A 992 4.44 51.36 -14.05
C ALA A 992 4.06 50.00 -14.64
N LYS A 993 4.99 49.03 -14.59
CA LYS A 993 4.67 47.62 -14.76
C LYS A 993 3.71 47.21 -13.65
N SER A 994 2.42 47.13 -13.96
CA SER A 994 1.45 46.42 -13.13
C SER A 994 1.72 44.93 -13.27
N VAL A 995 2.39 44.36 -12.26
CA VAL A 995 2.39 42.93 -12.01
C VAL A 995 0.98 42.56 -11.60
N PHE A 996 0.14 42.19 -12.58
CA PHE A 996 -1.10 41.49 -12.31
C PHE A 996 -0.72 40.13 -11.73
N HIS A 997 -0.99 39.94 -10.44
CA HIS A 997 -1.05 38.62 -9.83
C HIS A 997 -2.14 37.81 -10.53
N HIS A 998 -1.74 37.04 -11.55
CA HIS A 998 -2.52 35.88 -11.96
C HIS A 998 -2.48 34.90 -10.80
N SER A 999 -3.51 34.94 -9.95
CA SER A 999 -3.88 33.81 -9.12
C SER A 999 -4.15 32.66 -10.09
N HIS A 1000 -3.14 31.80 -10.30
CA HIS A 1000 -3.30 30.52 -10.95
C HIS A 1000 -4.32 29.74 -10.14
N LYS A 1001 -5.58 29.82 -10.56
CA LYS A 1001 -6.61 28.89 -10.15
C LYS A 1001 -6.22 27.58 -10.82
N HIS A 1002 -5.32 26.82 -10.17
CA HIS A 1002 -5.04 25.45 -10.57
C HIS A 1002 -6.40 24.78 -10.75
N LYS A 1003 -6.68 24.33 -11.98
CA LYS A 1003 -7.70 23.33 -12.22
C LYS A 1003 -7.33 22.21 -11.24
N LYS A 1004 -8.08 22.03 -10.15
CA LYS A 1004 -7.94 20.86 -9.28
C LYS A 1004 -8.18 19.68 -10.21
N GLN A 1005 -7.10 19.10 -10.72
CA GLN A 1005 -7.11 17.79 -11.33
C GLN A 1005 -7.62 16.87 -10.22
N ASP A 1006 -8.69 16.12 -10.49
CA ASP A 1006 -9.37 15.31 -9.47
C ASP A 1006 -8.37 14.31 -8.87
N GLN A 1007 -7.72 14.73 -7.79
CA GLN A 1007 -6.68 13.99 -7.13
C GLN A 1007 -7.34 12.78 -6.46
N LEU A 1008 -6.88 11.59 -6.82
CA LEU A 1008 -7.38 10.36 -6.21
C LEU A 1008 -7.12 10.38 -4.70
N GLN A 1009 -8.08 9.92 -3.92
CA GLN A 1009 -8.01 9.80 -2.46
C GLN A 1009 -8.06 8.32 -2.06
N PRO A 1010 -7.40 7.93 -0.94
CA PRO A 1010 -7.55 6.59 -0.39
C PRO A 1010 -9.02 6.27 -0.09
N CYS A 1011 -9.44 5.05 -0.40
CA CYS A 1011 -10.79 4.55 -0.16
C CYS A 1011 -10.79 3.04 0.02
N ASP A 1012 -11.85 2.56 0.69
CA ASP A 1012 -12.12 1.13 0.79
C ASP A 1012 -13.02 0.72 -0.39
N THR A 1013 -12.63 -0.32 -1.13
CA THR A 1013 -13.45 -0.87 -2.21
C THR A 1013 -13.80 -2.33 -1.98
N GLU A 1014 -15.00 -2.74 -2.36
CA GLU A 1014 -15.40 -4.14 -2.41
C GLU A 1014 -15.63 -4.58 -3.85
N TYR A 1015 -15.21 -5.80 -4.17
CA TYR A 1015 -15.40 -6.39 -5.49
C TYR A 1015 -15.76 -7.89 -5.39
N PRO A 1016 -16.69 -8.37 -6.22
CA PRO A 1016 -17.06 -9.77 -6.23
C PRO A 1016 -16.12 -10.60 -7.12
N VAL A 1017 -15.64 -11.72 -6.60
CA VAL A 1017 -14.89 -12.75 -7.34
C VAL A 1017 -15.72 -14.02 -7.40
N PHE A 1018 -15.60 -14.77 -8.48
CA PHE A 1018 -16.38 -15.97 -8.73
C PHE A 1018 -15.49 -17.20 -8.78
N VAL A 1019 -15.97 -18.29 -8.17
CA VAL A 1019 -15.23 -19.55 -8.07
C VAL A 1019 -16.17 -20.71 -8.35
N TYR A 1020 -15.73 -21.61 -9.22
CA TYR A 1020 -16.41 -22.87 -9.52
C TYR A 1020 -16.26 -23.88 -8.39
N GLN A 1021 -17.35 -24.56 -8.03
CA GLN A 1021 -17.34 -25.63 -7.04
C GLN A 1021 -17.06 -27.00 -7.70
N PRO A 1022 -15.90 -27.65 -7.45
CA PRO A 1022 -15.53 -28.90 -8.11
C PRO A 1022 -16.40 -30.11 -7.73
N ALA A 1023 -17.25 -29.98 -6.72
CA ALA A 1023 -18.23 -31.00 -6.36
C ALA A 1023 -19.30 -31.24 -7.44
N ILE A 1024 -19.55 -30.24 -8.30
CA ILE A 1024 -20.61 -30.29 -9.33
C ILE A 1024 -19.97 -30.44 -10.71
N GLN A 1025 -19.76 -31.68 -11.15
CA GLN A 1025 -19.09 -31.97 -12.43
C GLN A 1025 -19.97 -31.69 -13.67
N GLU A 1026 -21.29 -31.83 -13.52
CA GLU A 1026 -22.27 -31.64 -14.58
C GLU A 1026 -23.50 -30.90 -14.03
N ALA A 1027 -24.01 -29.95 -14.79
CA ALA A 1027 -25.21 -29.20 -14.43
C ALA A 1027 -26.01 -28.84 -15.69
N ASN A 1028 -27.33 -28.94 -15.63
CA ASN A 1028 -28.21 -28.51 -16.70
C ASN A 1028 -29.42 -27.77 -16.12
N GLY A 1029 -29.97 -26.86 -16.90
CA GLY A 1029 -31.08 -26.04 -16.43
C GLY A 1029 -31.80 -25.30 -17.54
N ILE A 1030 -32.91 -24.68 -17.15
CA ILE A 1030 -33.74 -23.84 -18.01
C ILE A 1030 -33.80 -22.47 -17.34
N ILE A 1031 -33.52 -21.42 -18.12
CA ILE A 1031 -33.57 -20.02 -17.71
C ILE A 1031 -34.87 -19.44 -18.28
N GLU A 1032 -35.73 -18.94 -17.40
CA GLU A 1032 -36.98 -18.30 -17.79
C GLU A 1032 -36.74 -16.81 -18.08
N CYS A 1033 -36.71 -16.43 -19.36
CA CYS A 1033 -36.41 -15.07 -19.79
C CYS A 1033 -37.69 -14.25 -20.09
N GLY A 1034 -38.82 -14.61 -19.46
CA GLY A 1034 -40.13 -14.02 -19.75
C GLY A 1034 -40.91 -14.81 -20.80
N PRO A 1035 -40.98 -14.38 -22.08
CA PRO A 1035 -41.76 -15.06 -23.11
C PRO A 1035 -41.08 -16.29 -23.72
N CYS A 1036 -39.79 -16.50 -23.45
CA CYS A 1036 -39.02 -17.64 -23.95
C CYS A 1036 -38.19 -18.29 -22.83
N GLN A 1037 -37.84 -19.55 -23.05
CA GLN A 1037 -37.02 -20.36 -22.15
C GLN A 1037 -35.70 -20.64 -22.85
N LYS A 1038 -34.58 -20.41 -22.15
CA LYS A 1038 -33.23 -20.68 -22.63
C LYS A 1038 -32.67 -21.88 -21.89
N VAL A 1039 -32.24 -22.91 -22.60
CA VAL A 1039 -31.65 -24.11 -22.00
C VAL A 1039 -30.14 -23.98 -21.97
N PHE A 1040 -29.50 -24.49 -20.91
CA PHE A 1040 -28.05 -24.58 -20.83
C PHE A 1040 -27.58 -25.91 -20.24
N VAL A 1041 -26.37 -26.29 -20.61
CA VAL A 1041 -25.65 -27.47 -20.11
C VAL A 1041 -24.21 -27.06 -19.81
N VAL A 1042 -23.73 -27.42 -18.62
CA VAL A 1042 -22.35 -27.25 -18.18
C VAL A 1042 -21.74 -28.62 -17.92
N GLN A 1043 -20.53 -28.83 -18.45
CA GLN A 1043 -19.74 -30.03 -18.25
C GLN A 1043 -18.29 -29.67 -17.93
N GLN A 1044 -17.71 -30.28 -16.89
CA GLN A 1044 -16.29 -30.16 -16.60
C GLN A 1044 -15.43 -30.88 -17.65
N ILE A 1045 -14.35 -30.23 -18.11
CA ILE A 1045 -13.37 -30.83 -19.00
C ILE A 1045 -12.33 -31.58 -18.14
N PRO A 1046 -12.14 -32.90 -18.36
CA PRO A 1046 -11.28 -33.72 -17.51
C PRO A 1046 -9.81 -33.25 -17.52
N ASN A 1047 -9.12 -33.43 -16.38
CA ASN A 1047 -7.71 -33.08 -16.16
C ASN A 1047 -7.35 -31.60 -16.43
N SER A 1048 -8.33 -30.69 -16.33
CA SER A 1048 -8.15 -29.26 -16.54
C SER A 1048 -8.97 -28.42 -15.57
N ASN A 1049 -8.67 -27.12 -15.49
CA ASN A 1049 -9.50 -26.13 -14.80
C ASN A 1049 -10.69 -25.60 -15.64
N LEU A 1050 -10.98 -26.21 -16.80
CA LEU A 1050 -11.92 -25.70 -17.78
C LEU A 1050 -13.30 -26.35 -17.68
N LEU A 1051 -14.31 -25.57 -18.05
CA LEU A 1051 -15.72 -25.97 -18.12
C LEU A 1051 -16.26 -25.66 -19.52
N LEU A 1052 -17.01 -26.59 -20.08
CA LEU A 1052 -17.75 -26.42 -21.32
C LEU A 1052 -19.19 -26.01 -20.98
N LEU A 1053 -19.59 -24.81 -21.38
CA LEU A 1053 -20.94 -24.27 -21.27
C LEU A 1053 -21.58 -24.19 -22.66
N VAL A 1054 -22.71 -24.88 -22.85
CA VAL A 1054 -23.50 -24.84 -24.08
C VAL A 1054 -24.86 -24.21 -23.77
N THR A 1055 -25.23 -23.19 -24.53
CA THR A 1055 -26.48 -22.45 -24.35
C THR A 1055 -27.26 -22.32 -25.65
N ASP A 1056 -28.58 -22.24 -25.54
CA ASP A 1056 -29.46 -21.95 -26.68
C ASP A 1056 -29.46 -20.43 -27.01
N PRO A 1057 -29.11 -20.00 -28.24
CA PRO A 1057 -29.11 -18.60 -28.65
C PRO A 1057 -30.50 -18.03 -29.01
N THR A 1058 -31.54 -18.86 -29.08
CA THR A 1058 -32.84 -18.46 -29.67
C THR A 1058 -33.66 -17.47 -28.84
N CYS A 1059 -33.26 -17.22 -27.58
CA CYS A 1059 -34.00 -16.40 -26.62
C CYS A 1059 -33.14 -15.23 -26.11
N ASP A 1060 -33.66 -14.00 -26.22
CA ASP A 1060 -33.03 -12.79 -25.67
C ASP A 1060 -33.38 -12.65 -24.18
N CYS A 1061 -32.36 -12.72 -23.33
CA CYS A 1061 -32.48 -12.72 -21.87
C CYS A 1061 -31.97 -11.43 -21.22
N SER A 1062 -32.01 -10.31 -21.95
CA SER A 1062 -31.55 -8.99 -21.48
C SER A 1062 -32.30 -8.41 -20.25
N ILE A 1063 -33.31 -9.12 -19.73
CA ILE A 1063 -34.01 -8.77 -18.47
C ILE A 1063 -33.08 -8.94 -17.26
N PHE A 1064 -32.13 -9.88 -17.35
CA PHE A 1064 -31.12 -10.06 -16.31
C PHE A 1064 -30.02 -9.01 -16.48
N PRO A 1065 -29.71 -8.21 -15.45
CA PRO A 1065 -28.60 -7.27 -15.51
C PRO A 1065 -27.26 -8.02 -15.65
N PRO A 1066 -26.25 -7.41 -16.30
CA PRO A 1066 -24.93 -7.99 -16.36
C PRO A 1066 -24.35 -8.13 -14.94
N VAL A 1067 -23.69 -9.25 -14.68
CA VAL A 1067 -22.98 -9.49 -13.43
C VAL A 1067 -21.55 -8.98 -13.62
N LEU A 1068 -21.25 -7.81 -13.05
CA LEU A 1068 -19.96 -7.14 -13.18
C LEU A 1068 -19.03 -7.51 -12.02
N GLN A 1069 -17.73 -7.54 -12.30
CA GLN A 1069 -16.65 -7.65 -11.30
C GLN A 1069 -16.07 -6.28 -10.91
N GLU A 1070 -16.81 -5.19 -11.16
CA GLU A 1070 -16.32 -3.84 -10.91
C GLU A 1070 -16.21 -3.56 -9.41
N ALA A 1071 -15.08 -2.95 -9.02
CA ALA A 1071 -14.87 -2.51 -7.65
C ALA A 1071 -15.78 -1.32 -7.32
N THR A 1072 -16.46 -1.41 -6.18
CA THR A 1072 -17.38 -0.38 -5.70
C THR A 1072 -16.87 0.20 -4.38
N GLU A 1073 -16.96 1.51 -4.22
CA GLU A 1073 -16.54 2.19 -2.98
C GLU A 1073 -17.48 1.81 -1.82
N VAL A 1074 -16.90 1.31 -0.73
CA VAL A 1074 -17.62 0.97 0.49
C VAL A 1074 -17.98 2.26 1.22
N LYS A 1075 -19.25 2.63 1.18
CA LYS A 1075 -19.76 3.82 1.89
C LYS A 1075 -20.21 3.44 3.30
N TYR A 1076 -19.36 3.75 4.27
CA TYR A 1076 -19.71 3.58 5.68
C TYR A 1076 -20.79 4.55 6.13
N ASN A 1077 -21.72 4.07 6.94
CA ASN A 1077 -22.66 4.93 7.65
C ASN A 1077 -21.88 5.87 8.59
N ALA A 1078 -22.36 7.11 8.80
CA ALA A 1078 -21.67 8.11 9.62
C ALA A 1078 -21.37 7.61 11.05
N SER A 1079 -22.27 6.83 11.64
CA SER A 1079 -22.04 6.21 12.96
C SER A 1079 -20.89 5.21 12.93
N VAL A 1080 -20.86 4.31 11.93
CA VAL A 1080 -19.81 3.29 11.77
C VAL A 1080 -18.46 3.95 11.48
N LYS A 1081 -18.45 5.02 10.67
CA LYS A 1081 -17.23 5.82 10.44
C LYS A 1081 -16.71 6.41 11.75
N CYS A 1082 -17.59 6.99 12.56
CA CYS A 1082 -17.19 7.53 13.86
C CYS A 1082 -16.72 6.45 14.83
N ASP A 1083 -17.35 5.27 14.84
CA ASP A 1083 -16.92 4.16 15.68
C ASP A 1083 -15.54 3.64 15.24
N ARG A 1084 -15.25 3.56 13.93
CA ARG A 1084 -13.90 3.23 13.42
C ARG A 1084 -12.84 4.26 13.79
N MET A 1085 -13.17 5.56 13.72
CA MET A 1085 -12.23 6.62 14.12
C MET A 1085 -12.02 6.67 15.64
N ARG A 1086 -13.02 6.24 16.43
CA ARG A 1086 -12.94 6.11 17.89
C ARG A 1086 -12.29 4.82 18.35
N SER A 1087 -12.39 3.75 17.57
CA SER A 1087 -11.91 2.42 17.95
C SER A 1087 -10.40 2.47 18.03
N GLN A 1088 -9.90 2.62 19.25
CA GLN A 1088 -8.50 2.48 19.56
C GLN A 1088 -8.19 0.99 19.47
N LYS A 1089 -7.63 0.56 18.33
CA LYS A 1089 -7.09 -0.80 18.22
C LYS A 1089 -6.02 -0.98 19.30
N LEU A 1090 -5.87 -2.21 19.79
CA LEU A 1090 -4.84 -2.51 20.79
C LEU A 1090 -3.48 -2.08 20.24
N ARG A 1091 -2.68 -1.41 21.06
CA ARG A 1091 -1.32 -0.98 20.74
C ARG A 1091 -0.45 -1.10 21.98
N ARG A 1092 0.87 -1.22 21.77
CA ARG A 1092 1.85 -1.20 22.85
C ARG A 1092 2.57 0.16 22.86
N ARG A 1093 2.46 0.88 23.97
CA ARG A 1093 3.12 2.17 24.16
C ARG A 1093 4.66 2.03 24.13
N PRO A 1094 5.39 3.08 23.76
CA PRO A 1094 6.83 3.15 24.02
C PRO A 1094 7.15 2.92 25.50
N ASP A 1095 8.25 2.23 25.79
CA ASP A 1095 8.63 1.86 27.15
C ASP A 1095 9.22 3.05 27.94
N SER A 1096 9.79 4.06 27.26
CA SER A 1096 10.34 5.27 27.84
C SER A 1096 9.42 6.50 27.70
N CYS A 1097 9.46 7.39 28.69
CA CYS A 1097 8.75 8.66 28.67
C CYS A 1097 9.46 9.70 29.54
N HIS A 1098 9.81 10.84 28.94
CA HIS A 1098 10.55 11.94 29.60
C HIS A 1098 9.70 13.21 29.67
N ALA A 1099 8.65 13.20 30.50
CA ALA A 1099 7.72 14.34 30.57
C ALA A 1099 8.17 15.47 31.51
N PHE A 1100 8.82 15.13 32.62
CA PHE A 1100 9.12 16.05 33.70
C PHE A 1100 10.48 15.76 34.34
N HIS A 1101 11.24 16.83 34.59
CA HIS A 1101 12.46 16.76 35.40
C HIS A 1101 12.49 17.95 36.38
N PRO A 1102 12.84 17.74 37.68
CA PRO A 1102 12.76 18.78 38.72
C PRO A 1102 13.72 19.95 38.50
N GLU A 1103 14.83 19.73 37.78
CA GLU A 1103 15.83 20.77 37.48
C GLU A 1103 15.50 21.61 36.23
N VAL A 1104 14.40 21.32 35.51
CA VAL A 1104 13.99 22.11 34.35
C VAL A 1104 13.65 23.52 34.81
N ARG A 1105 14.59 24.45 34.59
CA ARG A 1105 14.40 25.87 34.86
C ARG A 1105 13.80 26.56 33.65
N VAL A 1106 12.80 27.41 33.91
CA VAL A 1106 12.31 28.41 32.97
C VAL A 1106 12.87 29.74 33.48
N GLU A 1107 14.15 30.01 33.25
CA GLU A 1107 14.77 31.30 33.59
C GLU A 1107 15.25 31.98 32.31
N ALA A 1108 14.96 33.29 32.22
CA ALA A 1108 15.19 34.17 31.08
C ALA A 1108 16.63 34.12 30.53
N ASP A 1109 16.75 33.93 29.21
CA ASP A 1109 17.96 34.33 28.51
C ASP A 1109 18.18 35.84 28.69
N ARG A 1110 19.36 36.18 29.19
CA ARG A 1110 19.70 37.53 29.64
C ARG A 1110 19.91 38.50 28.47
N GLY A 1111 18.93 39.37 28.27
CA GLY A 1111 19.21 40.78 27.96
C GLY A 1111 19.59 41.54 29.25
N TRP A 1112 20.67 42.29 29.21
CA TRP A 1112 21.31 43.00 30.33
C TRP A 1112 20.36 43.85 31.23
N ALA A 1113 20.57 43.76 32.56
CA ALA A 1113 20.24 44.70 33.66
C ALA A 1113 19.00 44.45 34.56
N GLY A 1114 19.25 44.25 35.87
CA GLY A 1114 18.35 44.67 36.96
C GLY A 1114 17.97 43.61 38.01
N SER A 1115 18.56 43.70 39.20
CA SER A 1115 18.43 42.80 40.36
C SER A 1115 17.09 42.87 41.13
N SER A 1116 16.51 41.73 41.51
CA SER A 1116 15.83 41.53 42.82
C SER A 1116 15.64 40.04 43.16
N SER A 1117 15.62 39.72 44.47
CA SER A 1117 15.72 38.38 45.10
C SER A 1117 14.42 37.53 45.10
N PRO A 1118 14.49 36.18 45.23
CA PRO A 1118 13.36 35.28 44.98
C PRO A 1118 12.51 34.91 46.21
N SER A 1119 11.23 34.63 45.97
CA SER A 1119 10.27 33.97 46.89
C SER A 1119 9.60 32.78 46.17
N PRO A 1120 9.08 31.76 46.89
CA PRO A 1120 8.77 30.44 46.35
C PRO A 1120 7.39 30.39 45.70
N LEU A 1121 7.24 31.04 44.56
CA LEU A 1121 6.13 30.92 43.63
C LEU A 1121 6.73 30.56 42.27
N CYS A 1122 6.03 29.77 41.45
CA CYS A 1122 6.43 29.39 40.09
C CYS A 1122 6.51 30.63 39.16
N LEU A 1123 7.46 31.54 39.42
CA LEU A 1123 7.71 32.77 38.68
C LEU A 1123 9.01 32.58 37.88
N GLY A 1124 8.87 32.02 36.68
CA GLY A 1124 9.90 32.05 35.65
C GLY A 1124 9.46 33.02 34.56
N LEU A 1125 10.15 34.15 34.40
CA LEU A 1125 9.97 35.03 33.24
C LEU A 1125 10.59 34.33 32.01
N CYS A 1126 9.79 34.02 30.97
CA CYS A 1126 10.32 33.60 29.67
C CYS A 1126 10.91 34.81 28.90
N PRO A 1127 11.86 34.57 27.97
CA PRO A 1127 12.38 35.60 27.06
C PRO A 1127 11.30 36.30 26.23
#